data_AF-A0A1T4XW22-F1
#
_entry.id   AF-A0A1T4XW22-F1
#
_cell.length_a   1.000
_cell.length_b   1.000
_cell.length_c   1.000
_cell.angle_alpha   90.00
_cell.angle_beta   90.00
_cell.angle_gamma   90.00
#
_symmetry.space_group_name_H-M   'P 1'
#
loop_
_entity.id
_entity.type
_entity.pdbx_description
1 polymer ?
#
loop_
_entity_poly.entity_id
_entity_poly.type
_entity_poly.pdbx_seq_one_letter_code
_entity_poly.pdbx_strand_id
1 'polypeptide(L)'
;MTTTGRRKATAVTAALTLLLGLIAFIAPAQTASAADASDFNAGNIISDEQFFDGAAMSAQDIQNFLVAQVPVCRSSYACLSTYSQNTPTIAGTAGRCDTYVGQANESAASIIARVGMACGISQKALLVLLEKEQSLVTSSTPGQGRFESATGMGCPDTAPCDPGYGGFMYQVYYAAKQFKIYSANPTYFNHIAGRVNNIRFSPDASCGSSPVLIVNQATAGLYNYTPYQPNAAALNNLYGTGDGCSAYGNRNFWRIYSDWFGSPTVGSALVRTEANPSVFLVSGSVKYPISNMGLIASYSALGQVGFVSQGYLDKYPTKQPANRIVRSDAGAIFFIDSGMKLPIPSCGLVVDYGGSCSPGGYTQLTDAQVSSFVSGPGVTPVMGTTAGGRYYITVGSKREILDARSQSEAGIPAPMNVLSENAVADLSVGSPIFRDSAYVSQRGAADYFLLAGGRKTYISAGSETVVGIPGRSAGSLSSSSLSRIPSAGAAFSGVVRAPGNTTNSVLSTIGRLDVPGGTPVSALPYTSVTDEFLQSYPRAVELKQGSFFKGTNSSSVYMLDASSMRPVGSWEALVSLSPGGNPSITSMAPPFMSTMSTGPAVLRVASLARTASNGTIYIIDGISKKVALDSFDPASEAGVSGFSYVTDAQLAAYADQGTVRLGYELVCGAVTYVAGGGELHALDANTAQLYPLPSTSLDSLTCSALSVGKPATSFIRTPDGSIYVLQGGKKLPIASLSRYNELGGATVGYTSVSARLAALIPSGPRA
;
A
#
# COMPACT_ATOMS: atom_id res chain seq x y z
N MET A 1 38.98 -4.70 48.68
CA MET A 1 38.73 -3.56 49.58
C MET A 1 37.28 -3.63 50.06
N THR A 2 37.12 -4.15 51.27
CA THR A 2 36.23 -3.65 52.34
C THR A 2 35.11 -2.68 51.91
N THR A 3 33.85 -3.15 51.90
CA THR A 3 32.78 -2.90 52.91
C THR A 3 32.28 -1.45 52.91
N THR A 4 31.00 -1.15 52.74
CA THR A 4 29.89 -1.33 53.71
C THR A 4 28.59 -0.82 53.03
N GLY A 5 27.37 -1.27 53.30
CA GLY A 5 26.89 -2.22 54.30
C GLY A 5 25.36 -2.21 54.40
N ARG A 6 24.84 -3.42 54.68
CA ARG A 6 23.67 -3.80 55.50
C ARG A 6 22.27 -3.31 55.08
N ARG A 7 21.38 -4.23 54.65
CA ARG A 7 20.65 -5.27 55.43
C ARG A 7 19.74 -4.60 56.47
N LYS A 8 18.42 -4.79 56.46
CA LYS A 8 17.63 -5.94 56.97
C LYS A 8 16.15 -5.47 56.96
N ALA A 9 15.08 -6.26 56.96
CA ALA A 9 14.80 -7.69 56.83
C ALA A 9 13.26 -7.86 56.98
N THR A 10 12.74 -8.99 56.48
CA THR A 10 11.59 -9.79 57.03
C THR A 10 10.20 -9.13 57.10
N ALA A 11 9.05 -9.80 56.98
CA ALA A 11 8.65 -11.17 56.66
C ALA A 11 7.11 -11.18 56.50
N VAL A 12 6.61 -12.08 55.63
CA VAL A 12 5.48 -13.03 55.80
C VAL A 12 4.33 -12.67 56.78
N THR A 13 3.10 -12.54 56.27
CA THR A 13 1.81 -13.20 56.69
C THR A 13 0.66 -12.55 55.90
N ALA A 14 -0.08 -13.25 55.03
CA ALA A 14 -1.19 -14.19 55.29
C ALA A 14 -2.57 -13.53 55.00
N ALA A 15 -3.30 -14.14 54.07
CA ALA A 15 -4.75 -14.19 53.92
C ALA A 15 -5.61 -13.20 54.74
N LEU A 16 -6.08 -12.14 54.08
CA LEU A 16 -7.39 -11.48 54.25
C LEU A 16 -7.40 -10.33 53.22
N THR A 17 -7.89 -10.55 52.00
CA THR A 17 -9.12 -9.91 51.52
C THR A 17 -9.74 -10.72 50.38
N LEU A 18 -10.25 -11.91 50.73
CA LEU A 18 -11.21 -12.65 49.91
C LEU A 18 -12.64 -12.16 50.26
N LEU A 19 -12.90 -10.86 50.19
CA LEU A 19 -14.22 -10.27 50.46
C LEU A 19 -14.21 -8.77 50.10
N LEU A 20 -14.30 -8.44 48.82
CA LEU A 20 -14.74 -7.13 48.32
C LEU A 20 -15.08 -7.24 46.83
N GLY A 21 -16.38 -7.15 46.53
CA GLY A 21 -16.82 -6.68 45.22
C GLY A 21 -17.33 -7.73 44.24
N LEU A 22 -18.10 -8.72 44.71
CA LEU A 22 -19.12 -9.36 43.87
C LEU A 22 -20.21 -8.31 43.60
N ILE A 23 -19.93 -7.30 42.78
CA ILE A 23 -20.98 -6.46 42.19
C ILE A 23 -21.51 -7.28 41.02
N ALA A 24 -22.54 -8.08 41.29
CA ALA A 24 -23.43 -8.52 40.23
C ALA A 24 -23.89 -7.24 39.51
N PHE A 25 -23.44 -7.07 38.26
CA PHE A 25 -24.04 -6.10 37.37
C PHE A 25 -25.50 -6.50 37.23
N ILE A 26 -26.37 -5.84 37.99
CA ILE A 26 -27.79 -5.81 37.72
C ILE A 26 -27.88 -5.01 36.42
N ALA A 27 -27.86 -5.72 35.29
CA ALA A 27 -28.22 -5.14 34.01
C ALA A 27 -29.60 -4.48 34.21
N PRO A 28 -29.78 -3.19 33.86
CA PRO A 28 -31.12 -2.64 33.77
C PRO A 28 -31.91 -3.54 32.83
N ALA A 29 -33.12 -3.92 33.24
CA ALA A 29 -34.02 -4.66 32.36
C ALA A 29 -34.11 -3.93 31.02
N GLN A 30 -33.93 -4.67 29.91
CA GLN A 30 -34.22 -4.19 28.56
C GLN A 30 -35.55 -3.44 28.62
N THR A 31 -35.56 -2.14 28.29
CA THR A 31 -36.82 -1.43 28.12
C THR A 31 -37.47 -1.97 26.85
N ALA A 32 -38.31 -2.99 27.02
CA ALA A 32 -39.25 -3.42 26.00
C ALA A 32 -40.08 -2.21 25.58
N SER A 33 -40.05 -1.86 24.30
CA SER A 33 -41.05 -0.96 23.76
C SER A 33 -42.34 -1.77 23.72
N ALA A 34 -43.32 -1.39 24.53
CA ALA A 34 -44.64 -2.00 24.47
C ALA A 34 -45.15 -1.96 23.02
N ALA A 35 -45.65 -3.08 22.52
CA ALA A 35 -46.26 -3.13 21.19
C ALA A 35 -47.42 -2.12 21.07
N ASP A 36 -47.51 -1.44 19.92
CA ASP A 36 -48.58 -0.48 19.58
C ASP A 36 -49.54 -1.13 18.58
N ALA A 37 -50.82 -1.24 18.95
CA ALA A 37 -51.83 -1.93 18.15
C ALA A 37 -51.94 -1.38 16.71
N SER A 38 -51.58 -0.11 16.48
CA SER A 38 -51.57 0.50 15.16
C SER A 38 -50.51 -0.09 14.21
N ASP A 39 -49.49 -0.76 14.75
CA ASP A 39 -48.43 -1.44 13.98
C ASP A 39 -48.78 -2.89 13.62
N PHE A 40 -49.89 -3.44 14.12
CA PHE A 40 -50.35 -4.77 13.72
C PHE A 40 -50.88 -4.75 12.30
N ASN A 41 -50.22 -5.47 11.41
CA ASN A 41 -50.70 -5.72 10.04
C ASN A 41 -51.06 -7.19 9.87
N ALA A 42 -52.36 -7.47 9.73
CA ALA A 42 -52.86 -8.83 9.54
C ALA A 42 -52.25 -9.54 8.32
N GLY A 43 -51.83 -8.80 7.30
CA GLY A 43 -51.21 -9.32 6.08
C GLY A 43 -49.69 -9.47 6.14
N ASN A 44 -49.03 -8.89 7.17
CA ASN A 44 -47.58 -8.91 7.36
C ASN A 44 -47.25 -8.96 8.86
N ILE A 45 -47.47 -10.13 9.48
CA ILE A 45 -47.27 -10.32 10.93
C ILE A 45 -45.78 -10.32 11.28
N ILE A 46 -44.96 -10.95 10.44
CA ILE A 46 -43.50 -11.01 10.52
C ILE A 46 -42.97 -11.14 9.10
N SER A 47 -41.80 -10.57 8.81
CA SER A 47 -41.18 -10.70 7.49
C SER A 47 -40.53 -12.07 7.30
N ASP A 48 -40.36 -12.50 6.04
CA ASP A 48 -39.66 -13.77 5.74
C ASP A 48 -38.22 -13.72 6.25
N GLU A 49 -37.56 -12.56 6.16
CA GLU A 49 -36.19 -12.35 6.63
C GLU A 49 -36.08 -12.53 8.15
N GLN A 50 -37.06 -12.05 8.93
CA GLN A 50 -37.04 -12.20 10.39
C GLN A 50 -37.43 -13.61 10.84
N PHE A 51 -38.36 -14.26 10.14
CA PHE A 51 -38.87 -15.57 10.55
C PHE A 51 -37.96 -16.73 10.12
N PHE A 52 -37.34 -16.65 8.94
CA PHE A 52 -36.47 -17.69 8.38
C PHE A 52 -34.96 -17.46 8.61
N ASP A 53 -34.58 -16.51 9.47
CA ASP A 53 -33.20 -16.31 9.91
C ASP A 53 -32.76 -17.39 10.92
N GLY A 54 -32.29 -18.53 10.42
CA GLY A 54 -31.79 -19.64 11.24
C GLY A 54 -30.55 -19.34 12.10
N ALA A 55 -29.99 -18.14 12.05
CA ALA A 55 -28.83 -17.70 12.82
C ALA A 55 -29.13 -16.50 13.74
N ALA A 56 -30.41 -16.23 14.02
CA ALA A 56 -30.85 -15.04 14.75
C ALA A 56 -30.34 -14.92 16.20
N MET A 57 -30.03 -16.04 16.87
CA MET A 57 -29.44 -16.05 18.23
C MET A 57 -28.53 -17.27 18.42
N SER A 58 -27.41 -17.09 19.12
CA SER A 58 -26.57 -18.21 19.57
C SER A 58 -27.18 -18.92 20.79
N ALA A 59 -26.71 -20.14 21.10
CA ALA A 59 -27.13 -20.85 22.31
C ALA A 59 -26.86 -20.03 23.59
N GLN A 60 -25.77 -19.25 23.62
CA GLN A 60 -25.45 -18.40 24.76
C GLN A 60 -26.43 -17.22 24.88
N ASP A 61 -26.79 -16.58 23.76
CA ASP A 61 -27.76 -15.47 23.76
C ASP A 61 -29.13 -15.94 24.27
N ILE A 62 -29.56 -17.13 23.83
CA ILE A 62 -30.81 -17.74 24.29
C ILE A 62 -30.73 -18.06 25.78
N GLN A 63 -29.63 -18.63 26.25
CA GLN A 63 -29.46 -18.94 27.67
C GLN A 63 -29.56 -17.67 28.52
N ASN A 64 -28.90 -16.58 28.10
CA ASN A 64 -28.97 -15.30 28.78
C ASN A 64 -30.40 -14.73 28.77
N PHE A 65 -31.09 -14.83 27.64
CA PHE A 65 -32.48 -14.40 27.51
C PHE A 65 -33.43 -15.17 28.43
N LEU A 66 -33.33 -16.50 28.48
CA LEU A 66 -34.15 -17.36 29.34
C LEU A 66 -33.93 -17.06 30.83
N VAL A 67 -32.68 -16.83 31.24
CA VAL A 67 -32.35 -16.45 32.62
C VAL A 67 -32.90 -15.06 32.96
N ALA A 68 -32.91 -14.12 32.01
CA ALA A 68 -33.48 -12.79 32.22
C ALA A 68 -35.01 -12.84 32.40
N GLN A 69 -35.71 -13.71 31.66
CA GLN A 69 -37.16 -13.89 31.78
C GLN A 69 -37.56 -14.58 33.09
N VAL A 70 -36.80 -15.60 33.51
CA VAL A 70 -37.03 -16.35 34.75
C VAL A 70 -35.72 -16.47 35.55
N PRO A 71 -35.37 -15.45 36.35
CA PRO A 71 -34.14 -15.46 37.15
C PRO A 71 -34.13 -16.53 38.25
N VAL A 72 -35.31 -16.90 38.76
CA VAL A 72 -35.49 -17.91 39.81
C VAL A 72 -36.50 -18.95 39.37
N CYS A 73 -36.03 -20.19 39.16
CA CYS A 73 -36.91 -21.31 38.89
C CYS A 73 -37.54 -21.83 40.19
N ARG A 74 -38.87 -21.95 40.21
CA ARG A 74 -39.67 -22.45 41.35
C ARG A 74 -40.42 -23.74 41.03
N SER A 75 -40.20 -24.31 39.85
CA SER A 75 -40.81 -25.59 39.46
C SER A 75 -40.17 -26.75 40.22
N SER A 76 -40.98 -27.74 40.60
CA SER A 76 -40.50 -29.04 41.09
C SER A 76 -40.00 -29.95 39.96
N TYR A 77 -40.24 -29.57 38.70
CA TYR A 77 -39.74 -30.27 37.51
C TYR A 77 -38.52 -29.55 36.93
N ALA A 78 -38.71 -28.46 36.18
CA ALA A 78 -37.66 -27.63 35.60
C ALA A 78 -38.24 -26.31 35.08
N CYS A 79 -37.41 -25.32 34.80
CA CYS A 79 -37.74 -24.15 33.97
C CYS A 79 -36.83 -24.16 32.74
N LEU A 80 -37.19 -23.48 31.64
CA LEU A 80 -36.37 -23.50 30.42
C LEU A 80 -34.92 -23.07 30.65
N SER A 81 -34.67 -22.13 31.57
CA SER A 81 -33.32 -21.67 31.92
C SER A 81 -32.43 -22.75 32.57
N THR A 82 -33.01 -23.81 33.14
CA THR A 82 -32.31 -24.89 33.86
C THR A 82 -32.58 -26.28 33.28
N TYR A 83 -33.45 -26.38 32.28
CA TYR A 83 -33.84 -27.63 31.66
C TYR A 83 -32.72 -28.23 30.80
N SER A 84 -32.55 -29.55 30.90
CA SER A 84 -31.71 -30.32 29.99
C SER A 84 -32.32 -31.68 29.68
N GLN A 85 -31.98 -32.23 28.52
CA GLN A 85 -32.38 -33.58 28.12
C GLN A 85 -31.32 -34.23 27.22
N ASN A 86 -31.32 -35.56 27.15
CA ASN A 86 -30.63 -36.25 26.06
C ASN A 86 -31.43 -36.06 24.77
N THR A 87 -30.77 -35.75 23.66
CA THR A 87 -31.40 -35.60 22.35
C THR A 87 -30.91 -36.67 21.38
N PRO A 88 -31.81 -37.29 20.59
CA PRO A 88 -31.41 -38.19 19.51
C PRO A 88 -30.92 -37.43 18.27
N THR A 89 -30.21 -38.14 17.40
CA THR A 89 -29.95 -37.67 16.04
C THR A 89 -31.19 -37.85 15.18
N ILE A 90 -31.64 -36.77 14.53
CA ILE A 90 -32.74 -36.79 13.55
C ILE A 90 -32.14 -36.56 12.17
N ALA A 91 -32.37 -37.50 11.26
CA ALA A 91 -31.92 -37.40 9.89
C ALA A 91 -32.54 -36.18 9.18
N GLY A 92 -31.73 -35.47 8.40
CA GLY A 92 -32.18 -34.33 7.62
C GLY A 92 -33.25 -34.71 6.59
N THR A 93 -34.15 -33.77 6.31
CA THR A 93 -35.13 -33.86 5.23
C THR A 93 -34.85 -32.74 4.23
N ALA A 94 -34.46 -33.10 3.01
CA ALA A 94 -34.08 -32.15 1.96
C ALA A 94 -35.12 -31.02 1.78
N GLY A 95 -34.63 -29.77 1.72
CA GLY A 95 -35.46 -28.57 1.60
C GLY A 95 -36.27 -28.21 2.85
N ARG A 96 -36.10 -28.92 3.97
CA ARG A 96 -36.81 -28.64 5.23
C ARG A 96 -35.83 -28.38 6.37
N CYS A 97 -35.21 -29.43 6.90
CA CYS A 97 -34.22 -29.32 7.96
C CYS A 97 -33.01 -30.21 7.65
N ASP A 98 -31.83 -29.71 7.96
CA ASP A 98 -30.58 -30.48 7.96
C ASP A 98 -30.55 -31.50 9.09
N THR A 99 -29.55 -32.38 9.07
CA THR A 99 -29.38 -33.39 10.11
C THR A 99 -29.13 -32.74 11.46
N TYR A 100 -30.02 -32.99 12.42
CA TYR A 100 -29.83 -32.61 13.81
C TYR A 100 -29.06 -33.73 14.52
N VAL A 101 -27.84 -33.46 14.96
CA VAL A 101 -27.01 -34.46 15.65
C VAL A 101 -27.31 -34.43 17.15
N GLY A 102 -27.74 -35.54 17.73
CA GLY A 102 -28.08 -35.64 19.15
C GLY A 102 -26.88 -35.47 20.09
N GLN A 103 -27.12 -35.01 21.31
CA GLN A 103 -26.10 -34.95 22.37
C GLN A 103 -26.69 -35.23 23.76
N ALA A 104 -25.84 -35.66 24.68
CA ALA A 104 -26.23 -35.91 26.06
C ALA A 104 -26.34 -34.60 26.85
N ASN A 105 -27.28 -34.53 27.80
CA ASN A 105 -27.50 -33.40 28.70
C ASN A 105 -27.60 -32.03 27.99
N GLU A 106 -28.28 -31.99 26.86
CA GLU A 106 -28.45 -30.78 26.08
C GLU A 106 -29.40 -29.80 26.75
N SER A 107 -28.96 -28.54 26.93
CA SER A 107 -29.81 -27.49 27.50
C SER A 107 -30.93 -27.07 26.54
N ALA A 108 -32.03 -26.53 27.08
CA ALA A 108 -33.10 -25.96 26.25
C ALA A 108 -32.59 -24.89 25.28
N ALA A 109 -31.65 -24.05 25.72
CA ALA A 109 -31.04 -23.02 24.90
C ALA A 109 -30.27 -23.60 23.70
N SER A 110 -29.50 -24.68 23.93
CA SER A 110 -28.82 -25.41 22.85
C SER A 110 -29.81 -26.05 21.89
N ILE A 111 -30.88 -26.66 22.39
CA ILE A 111 -31.93 -27.28 21.57
C ILE A 111 -32.54 -26.23 20.62
N ILE A 112 -32.99 -25.09 21.14
CA ILE A 112 -33.60 -24.02 20.33
C ILE A 112 -32.60 -23.49 19.30
N ALA A 113 -31.35 -23.23 19.70
CA ALA A 113 -30.30 -22.76 18.79
C ALA A 113 -30.07 -23.72 17.62
N ARG A 114 -29.85 -25.01 17.93
CA ARG A 114 -29.51 -26.02 16.93
C ARG A 114 -30.68 -26.42 16.07
N VAL A 115 -31.92 -26.42 16.59
CA VAL A 115 -33.11 -26.62 15.76
C VAL A 115 -33.30 -25.45 14.79
N GLY A 116 -33.19 -24.21 15.28
CA GLY A 116 -33.32 -23.03 14.41
C GLY A 116 -32.29 -23.04 13.28
N MET A 117 -31.04 -23.41 13.60
CA MET A 117 -29.96 -23.57 12.62
C MET A 117 -30.26 -24.70 11.63
N ALA A 118 -30.64 -25.89 12.12
CA ALA A 118 -30.90 -27.04 11.26
C ALA A 118 -32.08 -26.81 10.30
N CYS A 119 -33.15 -26.14 10.74
CA CYS A 119 -34.35 -25.92 9.93
C CYS A 119 -34.35 -24.58 9.18
N GLY A 120 -33.44 -23.65 9.47
CA GLY A 120 -33.50 -22.29 8.94
C GLY A 120 -34.73 -21.54 9.44
N ILE A 121 -34.98 -21.59 10.75
CA ILE A 121 -36.06 -20.88 11.45
C ILE A 121 -35.45 -20.06 12.58
N SER A 122 -35.91 -18.82 12.73
CA SER A 122 -35.43 -17.89 13.75
C SER A 122 -35.61 -18.40 15.16
N GLN A 123 -34.52 -18.41 15.92
CA GLN A 123 -34.52 -18.73 17.35
C GLN A 123 -35.43 -17.79 18.13
N LYS A 124 -35.52 -16.51 17.71
CA LYS A 124 -36.46 -15.53 18.26
C LYS A 124 -37.90 -15.98 18.02
N ALA A 125 -38.23 -16.37 16.78
CA ALA A 125 -39.56 -16.88 16.43
C ALA A 125 -39.92 -18.17 17.21
N LEU A 126 -38.97 -19.07 17.42
CA LEU A 126 -39.17 -20.29 18.24
C LEU A 126 -39.44 -19.94 19.71
N LEU A 127 -38.71 -18.99 20.30
CA LEU A 127 -38.97 -18.51 21.66
C LEU A 127 -40.37 -17.90 21.79
N VAL A 128 -40.78 -17.07 20.82
CA VAL A 128 -42.12 -16.49 20.78
C VAL A 128 -43.19 -17.57 20.65
N LEU A 129 -42.94 -18.60 19.83
CA LEU A 129 -43.87 -19.72 19.67
C LEU A 129 -44.05 -20.49 20.98
N LEU A 130 -42.96 -20.84 21.67
CA LEU A 130 -43.00 -21.53 22.97
C LEU A 130 -43.80 -20.74 24.01
N GLU A 131 -43.67 -19.41 24.00
CA GLU A 131 -44.41 -18.54 24.90
C GLU A 131 -45.88 -18.43 24.54
N LYS A 132 -46.18 -18.23 23.25
CA LYS A 132 -47.55 -18.14 22.74
C LYS A 132 -48.34 -19.41 23.05
N GLU A 133 -47.75 -20.58 22.85
CA GLU A 133 -48.46 -21.86 22.92
C GLU A 133 -48.57 -22.41 24.35
N GLN A 134 -47.55 -22.22 25.21
CA GLN A 134 -47.52 -22.84 26.55
C GLN A 134 -47.12 -21.88 27.67
N SER A 135 -46.89 -20.59 27.37
CA SER A 135 -46.29 -19.60 28.30
C SER A 135 -45.03 -20.16 28.98
N LEU A 136 -44.24 -20.92 28.23
CA LEU A 136 -43.18 -21.74 28.81
C LEU A 136 -41.90 -20.93 29.09
N VAL A 137 -41.68 -19.84 28.35
CA VAL A 137 -40.48 -19.00 28.47
C VAL A 137 -40.53 -18.15 29.74
N THR A 138 -41.69 -17.63 30.10
CA THR A 138 -41.86 -16.76 31.28
C THR A 138 -42.33 -17.50 32.54
N SER A 139 -42.70 -18.79 32.43
CA SER A 139 -43.18 -19.55 33.59
C SER A 139 -42.07 -19.93 34.56
N SER A 140 -42.24 -19.56 35.83
CA SER A 140 -41.36 -19.97 36.93
C SER A 140 -41.77 -21.29 37.59
N THR A 141 -42.92 -21.87 37.25
CA THR A 141 -43.45 -23.11 37.83
C THR A 141 -44.00 -24.11 36.79
N PRO A 142 -43.38 -24.32 35.61
CA PRO A 142 -43.97 -25.19 34.59
C PRO A 142 -43.85 -26.67 34.99
N GLY A 143 -44.94 -27.42 34.80
CA GLY A 143 -44.96 -28.88 34.98
C GLY A 143 -44.48 -29.61 33.72
N GLN A 144 -44.19 -30.91 33.86
CA GLN A 144 -43.68 -31.78 32.79
C GLN A 144 -44.51 -31.72 31.50
N GLY A 145 -45.84 -31.75 31.60
CA GLY A 145 -46.72 -31.75 30.43
C GLY A 145 -46.51 -30.56 29.48
N ARG A 146 -46.14 -29.38 30.00
CA ARG A 146 -45.84 -28.21 29.14
C ARG A 146 -44.59 -28.38 28.30
N PHE A 147 -43.64 -29.22 28.72
CA PHE A 147 -42.47 -29.57 27.91
C PHE A 147 -42.82 -30.66 26.88
N GLU A 148 -43.73 -31.57 27.22
CA GLU A 148 -44.19 -32.63 26.33
C GLU A 148 -44.98 -32.09 25.13
N SER A 149 -45.75 -31.01 25.32
CA SER A 149 -46.55 -30.33 24.30
C SER A 149 -46.14 -28.87 24.08
N ALA A 150 -44.84 -28.57 24.17
CA ALA A 150 -44.27 -27.22 24.23
C ALA A 150 -44.71 -26.23 23.13
N THR A 151 -45.04 -26.72 21.93
CA THR A 151 -45.54 -25.90 20.82
C THR A 151 -46.92 -26.32 20.34
N GLY A 152 -47.56 -27.30 21.01
CA GLY A 152 -48.83 -27.90 20.58
C GLY A 152 -48.71 -28.77 19.31
N MET A 153 -47.50 -29.13 18.88
CA MET A 153 -47.31 -29.91 17.65
C MET A 153 -47.78 -31.35 17.86
N GLY A 154 -48.64 -31.86 16.97
CA GLY A 154 -49.18 -33.22 17.08
C GLY A 154 -50.22 -33.40 18.20
N CYS A 155 -50.79 -32.32 18.73
CA CYS A 155 -51.78 -32.31 19.80
C CYS A 155 -53.14 -31.76 19.32
N PRO A 156 -54.01 -32.60 18.72
CA PRO A 156 -55.34 -32.14 18.30
C PRO A 156 -56.27 -31.89 19.49
N ASP A 157 -57.16 -30.89 19.41
CA ASP A 157 -58.08 -30.53 20.50
C ASP A 157 -59.07 -31.64 20.89
N THR A 158 -59.28 -32.65 20.01
CA THR A 158 -60.26 -33.72 20.17
C THR A 158 -59.66 -35.11 20.41
N ALA A 159 -58.33 -35.23 20.50
CA ALA A 159 -57.66 -36.50 20.75
C ALA A 159 -56.34 -36.32 21.53
N PRO A 160 -55.77 -37.37 22.15
CA PRO A 160 -54.47 -37.28 22.80
C PRO A 160 -53.36 -36.84 21.83
N CYS A 161 -52.34 -36.17 22.35
CA CYS A 161 -51.13 -35.85 21.58
C CYS A 161 -50.47 -37.12 21.05
N ASP A 162 -49.97 -37.07 19.82
CA ASP A 162 -49.18 -38.15 19.22
C ASP A 162 -47.85 -38.33 19.99
N PRO A 163 -47.60 -39.51 20.59
CA PRO A 163 -46.37 -39.77 21.35
C PRO A 163 -45.08 -39.58 20.54
N GLY A 164 -45.13 -39.71 19.21
CA GLY A 164 -43.97 -39.49 18.33
C GLY A 164 -43.50 -38.04 18.25
N TYR A 165 -44.31 -37.10 18.73
CA TYR A 165 -43.99 -35.66 18.80
C TYR A 165 -43.79 -35.20 20.27
N GLY A 166 -43.96 -36.08 21.24
CA GLY A 166 -43.88 -35.76 22.66
C GLY A 166 -42.46 -35.51 23.16
N GLY A 167 -42.27 -34.41 23.89
CA GLY A 167 -41.00 -34.02 24.51
C GLY A 167 -40.40 -32.76 23.89
N PHE A 168 -39.65 -31.99 24.70
CA PHE A 168 -39.31 -30.61 24.37
C PHE A 168 -38.54 -30.49 23.05
N MET A 169 -37.49 -31.28 22.84
CA MET A 169 -36.76 -31.25 21.56
C MET A 169 -37.64 -31.57 20.36
N TYR A 170 -38.49 -32.60 20.45
CA TYR A 170 -39.36 -33.00 19.34
C TYR A 170 -40.40 -31.93 19.01
N GLN A 171 -41.00 -31.31 20.03
CA GLN A 171 -41.94 -30.19 19.84
C GLN A 171 -41.26 -29.04 19.07
N VAL A 172 -40.08 -28.61 19.51
CA VAL A 172 -39.35 -27.51 18.85
C VAL A 172 -38.93 -27.90 17.43
N TYR A 173 -38.40 -29.11 17.22
CA TYR A 173 -37.95 -29.59 15.91
C TYR A 173 -39.10 -29.75 14.91
N TYR A 174 -40.19 -30.40 15.30
CA TYR A 174 -41.31 -30.65 14.39
C TYR A 174 -42.14 -29.38 14.14
N ALA A 175 -42.23 -28.45 15.09
CA ALA A 175 -42.77 -27.12 14.82
C ALA A 175 -41.96 -26.38 13.75
N ALA A 176 -40.63 -26.32 13.90
CA ALA A 176 -39.75 -25.70 12.92
C ALA A 176 -39.87 -26.38 11.54
N LYS A 177 -39.85 -27.71 11.50
CA LYS A 177 -40.04 -28.50 10.28
C LYS A 177 -41.39 -28.22 9.62
N GLN A 178 -42.46 -28.04 10.40
CA GLN A 178 -43.79 -27.75 9.86
C GLN A 178 -43.83 -26.40 9.13
N PHE A 179 -43.19 -25.36 9.66
CA PHE A 179 -43.09 -24.08 8.95
C PHE A 179 -42.32 -24.20 7.64
N LYS A 180 -41.30 -25.08 7.58
CA LYS A 180 -40.61 -25.40 6.33
C LYS A 180 -41.47 -26.21 5.36
N ILE A 181 -42.38 -27.06 5.85
CA ILE A 181 -43.39 -27.71 5.02
C ILE A 181 -44.34 -26.68 4.40
N TYR A 182 -44.81 -25.70 5.19
CA TYR A 182 -45.64 -24.61 4.67
C TYR A 182 -44.92 -23.81 3.58
N SER A 183 -43.69 -23.37 3.85
CA SER A 183 -42.87 -22.61 2.88
C SER A 183 -42.56 -23.41 1.61
N ALA A 184 -42.28 -24.71 1.73
CA ALA A 184 -41.99 -25.57 0.59
C ALA A 184 -43.24 -25.93 -0.25
N ASN A 185 -44.45 -25.77 0.30
CA ASN A 185 -45.71 -26.10 -0.37
C ASN A 185 -46.69 -24.90 -0.29
N PRO A 186 -46.30 -23.74 -0.86
CA PRO A 186 -46.94 -22.45 -0.58
C PRO A 186 -48.39 -22.33 -1.05
N THR A 187 -48.86 -23.25 -1.90
CA THR A 187 -50.22 -23.28 -2.46
C THR A 187 -51.06 -24.46 -1.98
N TYR A 188 -50.51 -25.36 -1.16
CA TYR A 188 -51.19 -26.58 -0.72
C TYR A 188 -52.11 -26.35 0.50
N PHE A 189 -51.80 -25.36 1.33
CA PHE A 189 -52.53 -25.05 2.56
C PHE A 189 -53.53 -23.91 2.38
N ASN A 190 -54.40 -23.72 3.38
CA ASN A 190 -55.55 -22.81 3.30
C ASN A 190 -55.17 -21.33 3.18
N HIS A 191 -54.04 -20.92 3.75
CA HIS A 191 -53.55 -19.54 3.70
C HIS A 191 -52.35 -19.44 2.77
N ILE A 192 -52.48 -18.62 1.72
CA ILE A 192 -51.52 -18.53 0.61
C ILE A 192 -50.97 -17.09 0.53
N ALA A 193 -49.65 -16.95 0.53
CA ALA A 193 -48.99 -15.66 0.34
C ALA A 193 -49.19 -15.11 -1.09
N GLY A 194 -49.19 -13.79 -1.22
CA GLY A 194 -49.47 -13.06 -2.47
C GLY A 194 -50.96 -13.06 -2.87
N ARG A 195 -51.86 -13.52 -1.99
CA ARG A 195 -53.31 -13.58 -2.25
C ARG A 195 -54.11 -12.93 -1.12
N VAL A 196 -55.31 -12.47 -1.47
CA VAL A 196 -56.33 -12.09 -0.49
C VAL A 196 -56.95 -13.37 0.06
N ASN A 197 -56.84 -13.58 1.36
CA ASN A 197 -57.40 -14.71 2.10
C ASN A 197 -58.51 -14.18 3.02
N ASN A 198 -59.67 -14.83 3.06
CA ASN A 198 -60.73 -14.48 4.03
C ASN A 198 -60.45 -15.21 5.34
N ILE A 199 -59.85 -14.51 6.31
CA ILE A 199 -59.40 -15.09 7.57
C ILE A 199 -60.46 -14.88 8.64
N ARG A 200 -60.85 -15.93 9.36
CA ARG A 200 -61.87 -15.86 10.42
C ARG A 200 -61.33 -15.18 11.67
N PHE A 201 -62.21 -14.52 12.41
CA PHE A 201 -61.87 -13.93 13.71
C PHE A 201 -61.90 -14.94 14.87
N SER A 202 -62.63 -16.04 14.71
CA SER A 202 -62.85 -17.07 15.74
C SER A 202 -63.15 -18.43 15.10
N PRO A 203 -62.96 -19.57 15.81
CA PRO A 203 -63.53 -20.86 15.43
C PRO A 203 -65.05 -20.82 15.26
N ASP A 204 -65.75 -19.98 16.03
CA ASP A 204 -67.17 -19.74 15.84
C ASP A 204 -67.41 -18.95 14.54
N ALA A 205 -68.08 -19.59 13.59
CA ALA A 205 -68.39 -19.00 12.30
C ALA A 205 -69.28 -17.76 12.40
N SER A 206 -70.06 -17.60 13.49
CA SER A 206 -70.92 -16.44 13.72
C SER A 206 -70.13 -15.12 13.89
N CYS A 207 -68.85 -15.22 14.29
CA CYS A 207 -67.94 -14.09 14.44
C CYS A 207 -67.43 -13.49 13.13
N GLY A 208 -67.67 -14.18 12.00
CA GLY A 208 -67.29 -13.70 10.67
C GLY A 208 -65.80 -13.77 10.35
N SER A 209 -65.42 -13.07 9.28
CA SER A 209 -64.07 -13.03 8.70
C SER A 209 -63.84 -11.73 7.94
N SER A 210 -62.60 -11.37 7.65
CA SER A 210 -62.27 -10.26 6.75
C SER A 210 -61.23 -10.64 5.69
N PRO A 211 -61.21 -9.94 4.53
CA PRO A 211 -60.21 -10.15 3.50
C PRO A 211 -58.86 -9.57 3.93
N VAL A 212 -57.81 -10.40 3.90
CA VAL A 212 -56.43 -10.04 4.25
C VAL A 212 -55.50 -10.42 3.10
N LEU A 213 -54.81 -9.44 2.52
CA LEU A 213 -53.71 -9.72 1.59
C LEU A 213 -52.50 -10.19 2.39
N ILE A 214 -52.21 -11.49 2.37
CA ILE A 214 -51.00 -12.03 3.01
C ILE A 214 -49.83 -11.79 2.06
N VAL A 215 -48.81 -11.05 2.49
CA VAL A 215 -47.74 -10.58 1.58
C VAL A 215 -46.51 -11.49 1.53
N ASN A 216 -46.31 -12.37 2.53
CA ASN A 216 -45.12 -13.21 2.63
C ASN A 216 -45.39 -14.62 3.19
N GLN A 217 -44.42 -15.52 3.06
CA GLN A 217 -44.57 -16.93 3.40
C GLN A 217 -44.61 -17.19 4.90
N ALA A 218 -43.89 -16.42 5.70
CA ALA A 218 -43.87 -16.53 7.16
C ALA A 218 -45.25 -16.21 7.76
N THR A 219 -45.88 -15.13 7.31
CA THR A 219 -47.23 -14.75 7.70
C THR A 219 -48.25 -15.80 7.25
N ALA A 220 -48.14 -16.33 6.03
CA ALA A 220 -48.97 -17.44 5.58
C ALA A 220 -48.79 -18.68 6.47
N GLY A 221 -47.54 -19.02 6.83
CA GLY A 221 -47.21 -20.11 7.74
C GLY A 221 -47.83 -19.95 9.12
N LEU A 222 -47.82 -18.74 9.69
CA LEU A 222 -48.43 -18.45 11.00
C LEU A 222 -49.95 -18.63 10.99
N TYR A 223 -50.63 -18.25 9.90
CA TYR A 223 -52.06 -18.54 9.74
C TYR A 223 -52.34 -20.02 9.47
N ASN A 224 -51.47 -20.72 8.75
CA ASN A 224 -51.61 -22.17 8.58
C ASN A 224 -51.37 -22.93 9.90
N TYR A 225 -50.55 -22.38 10.80
CA TYR A 225 -50.35 -22.92 12.14
C TYR A 225 -51.50 -22.58 13.09
N THR A 226 -51.98 -21.33 13.07
CA THR A 226 -53.07 -20.82 13.90
C THR A 226 -54.04 -19.98 13.04
N PRO A 227 -55.18 -20.56 12.58
CA PRO A 227 -55.96 -20.03 11.45
C PRO A 227 -56.97 -18.93 11.80
N TYR A 228 -56.59 -18.00 12.68
CA TYR A 228 -57.45 -16.89 13.10
C TYR A 228 -56.68 -15.57 13.19
N GLN A 229 -57.30 -14.48 12.76
CA GLN A 229 -56.81 -13.12 12.94
C GLN A 229 -57.50 -12.45 14.14
N PRO A 230 -56.86 -11.51 14.85
CA PRO A 230 -57.52 -10.76 15.91
C PRO A 230 -58.61 -9.84 15.34
N ASN A 231 -59.70 -9.68 16.09
CA ASN A 231 -60.69 -8.64 15.82
C ASN A 231 -60.29 -7.32 16.51
N ALA A 232 -61.09 -6.27 16.32
CA ALA A 232 -60.83 -4.95 16.91
C ALA A 232 -60.77 -4.99 18.45
N ALA A 233 -61.63 -5.78 19.11
CA ALA A 233 -61.63 -5.92 20.56
C ALA A 233 -60.32 -6.53 21.08
N ALA A 234 -59.80 -7.55 20.40
CA ALA A 234 -58.52 -8.17 20.73
C ALA A 234 -57.32 -7.22 20.54
N LEU A 235 -57.35 -6.34 19.51
CA LEU A 235 -56.30 -5.35 19.25
C LEU A 235 -56.37 -4.16 20.21
N ASN A 236 -57.57 -3.70 20.59
CA ASN A 236 -57.76 -2.62 21.56
C ASN A 236 -57.28 -3.01 22.98
N ASN A 237 -57.15 -4.31 23.27
CA ASN A 237 -56.63 -4.83 24.53
C ASN A 237 -55.49 -5.83 24.31
N LEU A 238 -54.34 -5.34 23.82
CA LEU A 238 -53.19 -6.18 23.43
C LEU A 238 -52.70 -7.14 24.53
N TYR A 239 -52.74 -6.70 25.79
CA TYR A 239 -52.23 -7.46 26.94
C TYR A 239 -53.33 -8.15 27.75
N GLY A 240 -54.59 -8.01 27.35
CA GLY A 240 -55.74 -8.59 28.03
C GLY A 240 -56.66 -9.38 27.10
N THR A 241 -57.88 -9.60 27.60
CA THR A 241 -58.95 -10.30 26.90
C THR A 241 -59.82 -9.32 26.11
N GLY A 242 -60.27 -9.73 24.92
CA GLY A 242 -61.30 -9.05 24.16
C GLY A 242 -62.69 -9.63 24.44
N ASP A 243 -63.53 -9.68 23.41
CA ASP A 243 -64.89 -10.23 23.42
C ASP A 243 -64.94 -11.73 23.04
N GLY A 244 -66.14 -12.31 22.95
CA GLY A 244 -66.35 -13.71 22.57
C GLY A 244 -65.89 -14.09 21.15
N CYS A 245 -65.54 -13.11 20.31
CA CYS A 245 -65.04 -13.30 18.95
C CYS A 245 -63.53 -13.03 18.82
N SER A 246 -62.85 -12.80 19.95
CA SER A 246 -61.43 -12.44 19.96
C SER A 246 -60.52 -13.67 19.87
N ALA A 247 -59.73 -13.77 18.80
CA ALA A 247 -58.62 -14.71 18.70
C ALA A 247 -57.28 -14.04 19.06
N TYR A 248 -56.44 -14.79 19.78
CA TYR A 248 -55.21 -14.25 20.38
C TYR A 248 -53.92 -14.79 19.78
N GLY A 249 -53.94 -15.89 19.04
CA GLY A 249 -52.72 -16.59 18.60
C GLY A 249 -51.75 -15.67 17.82
N ASN A 250 -52.16 -15.21 16.64
CA ASN A 250 -51.31 -14.37 15.79
C ASN A 250 -51.07 -12.97 16.40
N ARG A 251 -52.04 -12.44 17.15
CA ARG A 251 -51.87 -11.21 17.94
C ARG A 251 -50.73 -11.36 18.96
N ASN A 252 -50.76 -12.44 19.75
CA ASN A 252 -49.79 -12.70 20.78
C ASN A 252 -48.42 -13.00 20.17
N PHE A 253 -48.35 -13.73 19.05
CA PHE A 253 -47.07 -13.91 18.34
C PHE A 253 -46.44 -12.55 18.00
N TRP A 254 -47.18 -11.70 17.28
CA TRP A 254 -46.72 -10.38 16.88
C TRP A 254 -46.34 -9.49 18.08
N ARG A 255 -47.20 -9.44 19.10
CA ARG A 255 -46.99 -8.63 20.30
C ARG A 255 -45.74 -9.08 21.06
N ILE A 256 -45.62 -10.38 21.34
CA ILE A 256 -44.50 -10.95 22.11
C ILE A 256 -43.19 -10.74 21.33
N TYR A 257 -43.18 -10.94 20.01
CA TYR A 257 -41.99 -10.65 19.20
C TYR A 257 -41.62 -9.17 19.27
N SER A 258 -42.62 -8.28 19.17
CA SER A 258 -42.42 -6.83 19.25
C SER A 258 -41.85 -6.40 20.60
N ASP A 259 -42.41 -6.92 21.69
CA ASP A 259 -42.00 -6.62 23.06
C ASP A 259 -40.57 -7.11 23.35
N TRP A 260 -40.20 -8.29 22.85
CA TRP A 260 -38.91 -8.92 23.16
C TRP A 260 -37.78 -8.52 22.20
N PHE A 261 -38.09 -8.33 20.92
CA PHE A 261 -37.08 -8.27 19.86
C PHE A 261 -37.24 -7.07 18.93
N GLY A 262 -38.24 -6.21 19.13
CA GLY A 262 -38.55 -5.09 18.26
C GLY A 262 -39.40 -5.49 17.04
N SER A 263 -39.49 -4.60 16.05
CA SER A 263 -40.43 -4.78 14.94
C SER A 263 -40.22 -6.13 14.20
N PRO A 264 -41.26 -6.99 14.11
CA PRO A 264 -41.17 -8.25 13.41
C PRO A 264 -41.06 -8.08 11.89
N THR A 265 -41.27 -6.87 11.36
CA THR A 265 -41.22 -6.59 9.92
C THR A 265 -40.00 -5.78 9.51
N VAL A 266 -39.23 -5.26 10.48
CA VAL A 266 -38.05 -4.42 10.22
C VAL A 266 -36.84 -5.03 10.91
N GLY A 267 -36.10 -5.85 10.16
CA GLY A 267 -34.91 -6.57 10.64
C GLY A 267 -33.62 -5.76 10.74
N SER A 268 -33.70 -4.44 10.68
CA SER A 268 -32.53 -3.58 10.57
C SER A 268 -32.74 -2.25 11.30
N ALA A 269 -31.69 -1.77 11.94
CA ALA A 269 -31.67 -0.40 12.46
C ALA A 269 -31.48 0.63 11.34
N LEU A 270 -31.03 0.21 10.16
CA LEU A 270 -30.83 1.04 8.98
C LEU A 270 -32.08 0.99 8.11
N VAL A 271 -32.78 2.10 7.98
CA VAL A 271 -34.08 2.16 7.32
C VAL A 271 -34.19 3.33 6.37
N ARG A 272 -34.97 3.18 5.30
CA ARG A 272 -35.37 4.26 4.38
C ARG A 272 -36.81 4.06 3.93
N THR A 273 -37.39 5.04 3.25
CA THR A 273 -38.69 4.86 2.59
C THR A 273 -38.50 4.54 1.11
N GLU A 274 -39.53 3.99 0.47
CA GLU A 274 -39.51 3.78 -0.98
C GLU A 274 -39.42 5.11 -1.77
N ALA A 275 -40.02 6.17 -1.22
CA ALA A 275 -40.07 7.49 -1.85
C ALA A 275 -38.82 8.36 -1.60
N ASN A 276 -38.01 8.04 -0.58
CA ASN A 276 -36.84 8.84 -0.20
C ASN A 276 -35.60 7.95 -0.02
N PRO A 277 -34.52 8.17 -0.82
CA PRO A 277 -33.32 7.35 -0.73
C PRO A 277 -32.47 7.62 0.53
N SER A 278 -32.79 8.64 1.32
CA SER A 278 -32.07 8.97 2.56
C SER A 278 -32.19 7.82 3.56
N VAL A 279 -31.04 7.29 3.98
CA VAL A 279 -30.97 6.23 4.99
C VAL A 279 -30.91 6.86 6.37
N PHE A 280 -31.72 6.34 7.28
CA PHE A 280 -31.73 6.70 8.69
C PHE A 280 -31.29 5.50 9.52
N LEU A 281 -30.49 5.76 10.55
CA LEU A 281 -30.25 4.84 11.65
C LEU A 281 -31.28 5.10 12.74
N VAL A 282 -32.13 4.14 13.05
CA VAL A 282 -33.05 4.16 14.20
C VAL A 282 -32.36 3.56 15.41
N SER A 283 -32.35 4.27 16.53
CA SER A 283 -31.73 3.84 17.78
C SER A 283 -32.57 4.33 18.96
N GLY A 284 -33.08 3.38 19.75
CA GLY A 284 -34.00 3.69 20.84
C GLY A 284 -35.22 4.47 20.32
N SER A 285 -35.41 5.67 20.86
CA SER A 285 -36.54 6.55 20.50
C SER A 285 -36.19 7.63 19.46
N VAL A 286 -35.01 7.59 18.81
CA VAL A 286 -34.56 8.63 17.88
C VAL A 286 -34.06 8.05 16.55
N LYS A 287 -33.94 8.90 15.54
CA LYS A 287 -33.31 8.55 14.25
C LYS A 287 -32.18 9.51 13.87
N TYR A 288 -31.14 8.97 13.24
CA TYR A 288 -29.97 9.72 12.76
C TYR A 288 -29.87 9.60 11.24
N PRO A 289 -29.83 10.72 10.48
CA PRO A 289 -29.54 10.67 9.05
C PRO A 289 -28.13 10.12 8.78
N ILE A 290 -27.95 9.24 7.80
CA ILE A 290 -26.63 8.76 7.39
C ILE A 290 -26.19 9.50 6.13
N SER A 291 -25.05 10.19 6.23
CA SER A 291 -24.61 11.13 5.19
C SER A 291 -23.97 10.50 3.95
N ASN A 292 -23.43 9.29 4.05
CA ASN A 292 -22.78 8.63 2.91
C ASN A 292 -22.71 7.10 3.05
N MET A 293 -22.44 6.42 1.94
CA MET A 293 -22.32 4.96 1.85
C MET A 293 -21.21 4.38 2.72
N GLY A 294 -20.08 5.09 2.88
CA GLY A 294 -18.97 4.63 3.72
C GLY A 294 -19.34 4.54 5.20
N LEU A 295 -20.27 5.40 5.65
CA LEU A 295 -20.81 5.33 7.00
C LEU A 295 -21.86 4.22 7.13
N ILE A 296 -22.69 3.96 6.11
CA ILE A 296 -23.59 2.79 6.09
C ILE A 296 -22.80 1.49 6.30
N ALA A 297 -21.66 1.33 5.61
CA ALA A 297 -20.80 0.17 5.78
C ALA A 297 -20.25 0.03 7.21
N SER A 298 -20.01 1.15 7.89
CA SER A 298 -19.57 1.14 9.29
C SER A 298 -20.64 0.58 10.23
N TYR A 299 -21.92 0.79 9.93
CA TYR A 299 -23.08 0.29 10.68
C TYR A 299 -23.62 -1.07 10.22
N SER A 300 -22.92 -1.77 9.32
CA SER A 300 -23.38 -3.04 8.71
C SER A 300 -23.74 -4.14 9.72
N ALA A 301 -23.17 -4.11 10.92
CA ALA A 301 -23.53 -5.00 12.03
C ALA A 301 -24.99 -4.86 12.50
N LEU A 302 -25.67 -3.76 12.14
CA LEU A 302 -27.06 -3.48 12.50
C LEU A 302 -28.07 -3.90 11.43
N GLY A 303 -27.62 -4.64 10.42
CA GLY A 303 -28.44 -5.15 9.31
C GLY A 303 -28.27 -4.35 8.01
N GLN A 304 -28.86 -4.89 6.94
CA GLN A 304 -28.94 -4.22 5.64
C GLN A 304 -29.96 -3.09 5.66
N VAL A 305 -29.89 -2.15 4.71
CA VAL A 305 -30.89 -1.06 4.65
C VAL A 305 -32.27 -1.63 4.34
N GLY A 306 -33.20 -1.54 5.30
CA GLY A 306 -34.59 -1.95 5.19
C GLY A 306 -35.52 -0.84 4.68
N PHE A 307 -36.69 -1.22 4.19
CA PHE A 307 -37.74 -0.29 3.76
C PHE A 307 -38.84 -0.18 4.80
N VAL A 308 -39.24 1.05 5.11
CA VAL A 308 -40.30 1.38 6.08
C VAL A 308 -41.22 2.46 5.52
N SER A 309 -42.41 2.61 6.11
CA SER A 309 -43.31 3.72 5.77
C SER A 309 -42.79 5.05 6.31
N GLN A 310 -43.25 6.16 5.73
CA GLN A 310 -42.93 7.49 6.27
C GLN A 310 -43.46 7.67 7.70
N GLY A 311 -44.68 7.19 7.97
CA GLY A 311 -45.28 7.24 9.31
C GLY A 311 -44.45 6.49 10.36
N TYR A 312 -43.79 5.39 10.00
CA TYR A 312 -42.85 4.72 10.90
C TYR A 312 -41.66 5.63 11.24
N LEU A 313 -41.04 6.27 10.26
CA LEU A 313 -39.92 7.19 10.52
C LEU A 313 -40.35 8.38 11.37
N ASP A 314 -41.56 8.89 11.18
CA ASP A 314 -42.07 10.07 11.87
C ASP A 314 -42.26 9.85 13.37
N LYS A 315 -42.36 8.59 13.83
CA LYS A 315 -42.37 8.21 15.26
C LYS A 315 -41.05 8.56 15.97
N TYR A 316 -39.95 8.70 15.22
CA TYR A 316 -38.61 8.95 15.77
C TYR A 316 -38.15 10.38 15.48
N PRO A 317 -37.92 11.23 16.50
CA PRO A 317 -37.32 12.54 16.31
C PRO A 317 -35.93 12.44 15.66
N THR A 318 -35.72 13.26 14.63
CA THR A 318 -34.44 13.33 13.92
C THR A 318 -33.40 14.04 14.78
N LYS A 319 -32.22 13.43 14.92
CA LYS A 319 -31.03 14.01 15.57
C LYS A 319 -30.03 14.51 14.54
N GLN A 320 -28.83 14.90 14.98
CA GLN A 320 -27.70 15.17 14.10
C GLN A 320 -27.43 13.98 13.16
N PRO A 321 -26.69 14.16 12.06
CA PRO A 321 -26.21 13.04 11.26
C PRO A 321 -25.46 12.02 12.11
N ALA A 322 -25.63 10.73 11.80
CA ALA A 322 -24.83 9.67 12.41
C ALA A 322 -23.34 9.91 12.11
N ASN A 323 -22.47 9.43 12.98
CA ASN A 323 -21.02 9.45 12.82
C ASN A 323 -20.40 8.13 13.29
N ARG A 324 -19.07 7.99 13.20
CA ARG A 324 -18.36 6.76 13.60
C ARG A 324 -18.09 6.65 15.10
N ILE A 325 -18.41 7.69 15.87
CA ILE A 325 -18.19 7.70 17.31
C ILE A 325 -19.54 7.41 17.95
N VAL A 326 -19.70 6.18 18.45
CA VAL A 326 -20.94 5.72 19.05
C VAL A 326 -20.82 5.67 20.56
N ARG A 327 -21.91 5.96 21.26
CA ARG A 327 -22.00 5.84 22.71
C ARG A 327 -23.11 4.85 23.04
N SER A 328 -22.82 3.88 23.90
CA SER A 328 -23.82 2.94 24.42
C SER A 328 -24.70 3.59 25.50
N ASP A 329 -25.79 2.96 25.91
CA ASP A 329 -26.64 3.49 26.98
C ASP A 329 -25.90 3.43 28.32
N ALA A 330 -25.12 2.37 28.56
CA ALA A 330 -24.17 2.27 29.68
C ALA A 330 -23.05 3.33 29.67
N GLY A 331 -22.90 4.06 28.56
CA GLY A 331 -22.04 5.25 28.46
C GLY A 331 -20.61 5.00 27.99
N ALA A 332 -20.27 3.77 27.62
CA ALA A 332 -19.02 3.48 26.93
C ALA A 332 -19.03 4.09 25.51
N ILE A 333 -17.90 4.64 25.09
CA ILE A 333 -17.73 5.26 23.78
C ILE A 333 -16.85 4.35 22.91
N PHE A 334 -17.26 4.17 21.65
CA PHE A 334 -16.56 3.35 20.68
C PHE A 334 -16.39 4.10 19.37
N PHE A 335 -15.30 3.80 18.67
CA PHE A 335 -15.15 4.09 17.25
C PHE A 335 -15.61 2.86 16.46
N ILE A 336 -16.46 3.04 15.46
CA ILE A 336 -16.92 1.95 14.60
C ILE A 336 -16.36 2.06 13.19
N ASP A 337 -16.01 0.92 12.62
CA ASP A 337 -15.64 0.78 11.23
C ASP A 337 -15.92 -0.65 10.76
N SER A 338 -16.51 -0.79 9.58
CA SER A 338 -16.75 -2.08 8.92
C SER A 338 -17.40 -3.16 9.83
N GLY A 339 -18.37 -2.78 10.67
CA GLY A 339 -19.06 -3.72 11.58
C GLY A 339 -18.29 -4.08 12.86
N MET A 340 -17.13 -3.48 13.09
CA MET A 340 -16.37 -3.59 14.35
C MET A 340 -16.57 -2.36 15.23
N LYS A 341 -16.45 -2.54 16.55
CA LYS A 341 -16.36 -1.45 17.55
C LYS A 341 -15.01 -1.50 18.27
N LEU A 342 -14.37 -0.35 18.42
CA LEU A 342 -13.11 -0.18 19.12
C LEU A 342 -13.34 0.76 20.30
N PRO A 343 -13.06 0.36 21.56
CA PRO A 343 -13.28 1.23 22.71
C PRO A 343 -12.38 2.47 22.64
N ILE A 344 -12.93 3.65 22.93
CA ILE A 344 -12.17 4.90 23.03
C ILE A 344 -11.91 5.19 24.51
N PRO A 345 -10.66 5.12 24.99
CA PRO A 345 -10.36 5.18 26.42
C PRO A 345 -10.42 6.60 27.02
N SER A 346 -10.49 7.65 26.20
CA SER A 346 -10.53 9.03 26.69
C SER A 346 -11.24 9.98 25.73
N CYS A 347 -11.81 11.06 26.28
CA CYS A 347 -12.39 12.12 25.45
C CYS A 347 -11.36 12.88 24.61
N GLY A 348 -10.07 12.85 24.96
CA GLY A 348 -9.01 13.39 24.12
C GLY A 348 -8.97 12.69 22.76
N LEU A 349 -9.00 11.35 22.77
CA LEU A 349 -9.04 10.55 21.54
C LEU A 349 -10.34 10.74 20.75
N VAL A 350 -11.47 10.97 21.43
CA VAL A 350 -12.73 11.34 20.76
C VAL A 350 -12.55 12.62 19.95
N VAL A 351 -11.93 13.65 20.54
CA VAL A 351 -11.62 14.92 19.86
C VAL A 351 -10.60 14.72 18.75
N ASP A 352 -9.59 13.87 18.96
CA ASP A 352 -8.58 13.58 17.94
C ASP A 352 -9.20 13.02 16.67
N TYR A 353 -10.13 12.08 16.82
CA TYR A 353 -10.89 11.48 15.72
C TYR A 353 -12.06 12.36 15.22
N GLY A 354 -12.08 13.66 15.58
CA GLY A 354 -13.02 14.64 15.06
C GLY A 354 -14.41 14.61 15.69
N GLY A 355 -14.59 13.90 16.80
CA GLY A 355 -15.84 13.87 17.56
C GLY A 355 -15.88 14.81 18.75
N SER A 356 -16.92 14.65 19.57
CA SER A 356 -17.04 15.32 20.86
C SER A 356 -17.73 14.40 21.87
N CYS A 357 -17.31 14.47 23.14
CA CYS A 357 -17.96 13.77 24.25
C CYS A 357 -19.27 14.43 24.72
N SER A 358 -19.70 15.50 24.06
CA SER A 358 -21.02 16.11 24.27
C SER A 358 -22.08 15.39 23.43
N PRO A 359 -23.38 15.41 23.81
CA PRO A 359 -24.46 14.68 23.12
C PRO A 359 -24.62 14.93 21.61
N GLY A 360 -24.08 16.03 21.07
CA GLY A 360 -24.06 16.31 19.63
C GLY A 360 -22.85 15.74 18.88
N GLY A 361 -21.86 15.19 19.59
CA GLY A 361 -20.58 14.73 19.04
C GLY A 361 -20.48 13.22 18.81
N TYR A 362 -21.47 12.45 19.24
CA TYR A 362 -21.54 11.00 19.07
C TYR A 362 -22.94 10.57 18.61
N THR A 363 -23.04 9.34 18.11
CA THR A 363 -24.30 8.67 17.81
C THR A 363 -24.69 7.80 18.99
N GLN A 364 -25.86 8.04 19.60
CA GLN A 364 -26.32 7.21 20.72
C GLN A 364 -26.90 5.90 20.18
N LEU A 365 -26.33 4.77 20.60
CA LEU A 365 -26.81 3.43 20.27
C LEU A 365 -27.32 2.73 21.52
N THR A 366 -28.36 1.92 21.36
CA THR A 366 -28.78 1.02 22.44
C THR A 366 -27.68 0.01 22.76
N ASP A 367 -27.62 -0.47 24.00
CA ASP A 367 -26.62 -1.49 24.39
C ASP A 367 -26.73 -2.76 23.52
N ALA A 368 -27.95 -3.14 23.11
CA ALA A 368 -28.19 -4.25 22.19
C ALA A 368 -27.57 -3.99 20.80
N GLN A 369 -27.76 -2.80 20.23
CA GLN A 369 -27.13 -2.44 18.95
C GLN A 369 -25.61 -2.42 19.06
N VAL A 370 -25.06 -1.87 20.14
CA VAL A 370 -23.61 -1.90 20.39
C VAL A 370 -23.10 -3.34 20.51
N SER A 371 -23.88 -4.25 21.08
CA SER A 371 -23.51 -5.67 21.21
C SER A 371 -23.41 -6.42 19.88
N SER A 372 -24.11 -5.96 18.84
CA SER A 372 -24.04 -6.55 17.49
C SER A 372 -22.70 -6.36 16.78
N PHE A 373 -21.90 -5.36 17.19
CA PHE A 373 -20.58 -5.10 16.60
C PHE A 373 -19.51 -6.04 17.17
N VAL A 374 -18.63 -6.53 16.29
CA VAL A 374 -17.45 -7.30 16.70
C VAL A 374 -16.49 -6.41 17.50
N SER A 375 -16.04 -6.87 18.66
CA SER A 375 -15.15 -6.08 19.53
C SER A 375 -13.70 -6.13 19.05
N GLY A 376 -13.11 -4.96 18.84
CA GLY A 376 -11.70 -4.76 18.49
C GLY A 376 -10.87 -4.15 19.63
N PRO A 377 -9.55 -4.00 19.42
CA PRO A 377 -8.67 -3.33 20.38
C PRO A 377 -9.02 -1.85 20.54
N GLY A 378 -8.58 -1.23 21.64
CA GLY A 378 -8.82 0.20 21.87
C GLY A 378 -8.21 1.09 20.79
N VAL A 379 -8.87 2.23 20.55
CA VAL A 379 -8.42 3.23 19.58
C VAL A 379 -7.09 3.84 20.02
N THR A 380 -6.20 4.05 19.06
CA THR A 380 -4.88 4.65 19.24
C THR A 380 -4.76 5.96 18.43
N PRO A 381 -3.82 6.86 18.76
CA PRO A 381 -3.56 8.06 17.95
C PRO A 381 -3.02 7.79 16.55
N VAL A 382 -2.56 6.56 16.28
CA VAL A 382 -2.01 6.16 14.97
C VAL A 382 -2.91 5.12 14.35
N MET A 383 -3.39 5.39 13.14
CA MET A 383 -4.33 4.55 12.43
C MET A 383 -3.74 4.16 11.08
N GLY A 384 -3.59 2.87 10.86
CA GLY A 384 -3.26 2.30 9.57
C GLY A 384 -4.50 1.95 8.77
N THR A 385 -4.44 2.06 7.44
CA THR A 385 -5.53 1.62 6.58
C THR A 385 -5.19 0.31 5.90
N THR A 386 -6.21 -0.47 5.57
CA THR A 386 -6.05 -1.67 4.72
C THR A 386 -5.49 -1.36 3.34
N ALA A 387 -5.57 -0.10 2.88
CA ALA A 387 -4.94 0.40 1.66
C ALA A 387 -3.45 0.79 1.83
N GLY A 388 -2.85 0.52 2.99
CA GLY A 388 -1.44 0.75 3.28
C GLY A 388 -1.11 2.16 3.79
N GLY A 389 -2.12 2.98 4.10
CA GLY A 389 -1.93 4.28 4.75
C GLY A 389 -1.55 4.13 6.20
N ARG A 390 -0.82 5.11 6.73
CA ARG A 390 -0.54 5.25 8.17
C ARG A 390 -0.74 6.70 8.55
N TYR A 391 -1.64 7.00 9.46
CA TYR A 391 -2.02 8.36 9.80
C TYR A 391 -1.86 8.61 11.29
N TYR A 392 -1.19 9.70 11.63
CA TYR A 392 -1.31 10.29 12.96
C TYR A 392 -2.55 11.16 13.00
N ILE A 393 -3.44 10.89 13.95
CA ILE A 393 -4.74 11.54 14.08
C ILE A 393 -4.71 12.43 15.30
N THR A 394 -4.95 13.73 15.08
CA THR A 394 -4.97 14.74 16.13
C THR A 394 -5.95 15.84 15.78
N VAL A 395 -6.81 16.21 16.73
CA VAL A 395 -7.77 17.31 16.66
C VAL A 395 -8.52 17.39 15.31
N GLY A 396 -9.13 16.28 14.85
CA GLY A 396 -9.90 16.24 13.61
C GLY A 396 -9.07 16.31 12.32
N SER A 397 -7.75 16.14 12.41
CA SER A 397 -6.84 16.08 11.27
C SER A 397 -6.08 14.77 11.21
N LYS A 398 -5.88 14.28 9.99
CA LYS A 398 -5.00 13.14 9.68
C LYS A 398 -3.72 13.63 9.01
N ARG A 399 -2.58 13.22 9.53
CA ARG A 399 -1.25 13.48 8.96
C ARG A 399 -0.63 12.14 8.59
N GLU A 400 -0.43 11.91 7.30
CA GLU A 400 0.14 10.64 6.84
C GLU A 400 1.61 10.51 7.24
N ILE A 401 1.99 9.35 7.77
CA ILE A 401 3.33 8.99 8.19
C ILE A 401 3.95 8.15 7.08
N LEU A 402 5.13 8.57 6.59
CA LEU A 402 5.83 7.87 5.52
C LEU A 402 6.28 6.45 5.91
N ASP A 403 6.99 6.33 7.03
CA ASP A 403 7.58 5.07 7.50
C ASP A 403 7.73 5.05 9.03
N ALA A 404 8.12 3.90 9.58
CA ALA A 404 8.29 3.73 11.03
C ALA A 404 9.38 4.65 11.63
N ARG A 405 10.41 4.98 10.84
CA ARG A 405 11.48 5.88 11.28
C ARG A 405 10.98 7.32 11.39
N SER A 406 10.20 7.78 10.42
CA SER A 406 9.53 9.08 10.43
C SER A 406 8.60 9.22 11.65
N GLN A 407 7.92 8.14 12.02
CA GLN A 407 7.10 8.08 13.23
C GLN A 407 7.93 8.24 14.50
N SER A 408 9.02 7.48 14.63
CA SER A 408 9.88 7.53 15.82
C SER A 408 10.60 8.86 15.97
N GLU A 409 11.12 9.44 14.87
CA GLU A 409 11.80 10.74 14.88
C GLU A 409 10.85 11.89 15.23
N ALA A 410 9.56 11.75 14.90
CA ALA A 410 8.52 12.69 15.30
C ALA A 410 8.01 12.50 16.74
N GLY A 411 8.52 11.51 17.48
CA GLY A 411 8.08 11.21 18.86
C GLY A 411 6.65 10.65 18.94
N ILE A 412 6.14 10.06 17.85
CA ILE A 412 4.77 9.57 17.77
C ILE A 412 4.72 8.12 18.32
N PRO A 413 3.75 7.76 19.17
CA PRO A 413 3.63 6.40 19.71
C PRO A 413 3.55 5.34 18.62
N ALA A 414 4.23 4.20 18.82
CA ALA A 414 4.27 3.10 17.85
C ALA A 414 2.95 2.32 17.66
N PRO A 415 2.15 2.03 18.71
CA PRO A 415 0.93 1.23 18.57
C PRO A 415 -0.05 1.85 17.57
N MET A 416 -0.64 1.00 16.73
CA MET A 416 -1.59 1.41 15.71
C MET A 416 -2.74 0.40 15.56
N ASN A 417 -3.92 0.90 15.26
CA ASN A 417 -5.03 0.07 14.75
C ASN A 417 -4.95 0.01 13.22
N VAL A 418 -5.49 -1.05 12.60
CA VAL A 418 -5.66 -1.11 11.14
C VAL A 418 -7.15 -1.18 10.81
N LEU A 419 -7.67 -0.16 10.11
CA LEU A 419 -9.09 -0.01 9.77
C LEU A 419 -9.27 0.20 8.25
N SER A 420 -10.51 0.38 7.79
CA SER A 420 -10.78 0.74 6.40
C SER A 420 -10.26 2.15 6.06
N GLU A 421 -10.01 2.42 4.77
CA GLU A 421 -9.66 3.78 4.31
C GLU A 421 -10.78 4.80 4.61
N ASN A 422 -12.04 4.33 4.62
CA ASN A 422 -13.21 5.16 4.94
C ASN A 422 -13.22 5.64 6.40
N ALA A 423 -12.55 4.93 7.32
CA ALA A 423 -12.48 5.29 8.73
C ALA A 423 -11.94 6.71 8.95
N VAL A 424 -11.10 7.22 8.04
CA VAL A 424 -10.51 8.55 8.13
C VAL A 424 -10.82 9.44 6.92
N ALA A 425 -11.79 9.05 6.09
CA ALA A 425 -12.17 9.85 4.93
C ALA A 425 -12.64 11.26 5.31
N ASP A 426 -13.35 11.37 6.45
CA ASP A 426 -13.94 12.62 6.92
C ASP A 426 -12.95 13.52 7.70
N LEU A 427 -11.73 13.05 7.98
CA LEU A 427 -10.70 13.83 8.67
C LEU A 427 -9.94 14.75 7.70
N SER A 428 -9.65 15.97 8.17
CA SER A 428 -8.91 16.96 7.38
C SER A 428 -7.46 16.52 7.14
N VAL A 429 -6.99 16.58 5.89
CA VAL A 429 -5.61 16.20 5.56
C VAL A 429 -4.64 17.31 5.97
N GLY A 430 -3.75 17.01 6.92
CA GLY A 430 -2.65 17.87 7.35
C GLY A 430 -1.32 17.54 6.65
N SER A 431 -0.26 18.30 6.96
CA SER A 431 1.08 18.06 6.42
C SER A 431 1.61 16.69 6.87
N PRO A 432 2.12 15.86 5.94
CA PRO A 432 2.61 14.53 6.28
C PRO A 432 3.84 14.58 7.19
N ILE A 433 4.13 13.45 7.81
CA ILE A 433 5.25 13.21 8.72
C ILE A 433 6.24 12.29 8.00
N PHE A 434 7.40 12.82 7.66
CA PHE A 434 8.44 12.11 6.96
C PHE A 434 9.82 12.52 7.49
N ARG A 435 10.74 11.57 7.54
CA ARG A 435 12.16 11.83 7.79
C ARG A 435 12.80 12.51 6.60
N ASP A 436 13.88 13.25 6.86
CA ASP A 436 14.61 13.93 5.81
C ASP A 436 15.38 12.95 4.91
N SER A 437 15.62 13.34 3.66
CA SER A 437 16.36 12.56 2.66
C SER A 437 15.80 11.15 2.43
N ALA A 438 14.50 11.07 2.13
CA ALA A 438 13.82 9.80 1.85
C ALA A 438 13.17 9.81 0.47
N TYR A 439 13.30 8.71 -0.26
CA TYR A 439 12.51 8.48 -1.46
C TYR A 439 11.12 7.97 -1.12
N VAL A 440 10.12 8.46 -1.84
CA VAL A 440 8.72 8.07 -1.66
C VAL A 440 8.06 7.85 -3.01
N SER A 441 7.21 6.83 -3.11
CA SER A 441 6.29 6.67 -4.23
C SER A 441 4.94 7.31 -3.96
N GLN A 442 4.26 7.77 -5.01
CA GLN A 442 2.85 8.11 -4.90
C GLN A 442 2.01 6.83 -4.94
N ARG A 443 1.16 6.62 -3.93
CA ARG A 443 0.28 5.45 -3.88
C ARG A 443 -0.67 5.45 -5.09
N GLY A 444 -0.72 4.32 -5.79
CA GLY A 444 -1.56 4.14 -6.98
C GLY A 444 -1.04 4.82 -8.25
N ALA A 445 0.19 5.35 -8.24
CA ALA A 445 0.84 5.94 -9.41
C ALA A 445 2.29 5.46 -9.54
N ALA A 446 2.91 5.71 -10.70
CA ALA A 446 4.32 5.38 -10.97
C ALA A 446 5.28 6.51 -10.58
N ASP A 447 4.78 7.61 -10.01
CA ASP A 447 5.57 8.79 -9.69
C ASP A 447 6.38 8.59 -8.40
N TYR A 448 7.62 9.06 -8.42
CA TYR A 448 8.52 9.08 -7.27
C TYR A 448 8.99 10.49 -6.93
N PHE A 449 9.27 10.71 -5.65
CA PHE A 449 9.77 11.97 -5.14
C PHE A 449 10.92 11.73 -4.16
N LEU A 450 11.87 12.66 -4.13
CA LEU A 450 12.80 12.82 -3.00
C LEU A 450 12.21 13.83 -2.02
N LEU A 451 12.08 13.44 -0.76
CA LEU A 451 11.72 14.32 0.34
C LEU A 451 13.01 14.80 1.02
N ALA A 452 13.33 16.08 0.88
CA ALA A 452 14.54 16.67 1.41
C ALA A 452 14.32 18.15 1.78
N GLY A 453 14.81 18.57 2.95
CA GLY A 453 14.68 19.95 3.44
C GLY A 453 13.23 20.41 3.57
N GLY A 454 12.31 19.49 3.92
CA GLY A 454 10.87 19.78 4.01
C GLY A 454 10.16 19.99 2.66
N ARG A 455 10.83 19.71 1.53
CA ARG A 455 10.27 19.85 0.18
C ARG A 455 10.20 18.48 -0.52
N LYS A 456 9.34 18.38 -1.52
CA LYS A 456 9.33 17.26 -2.47
C LYS A 456 9.96 17.68 -3.80
N THR A 457 10.83 16.82 -4.33
CA THR A 457 11.44 16.98 -5.64
C THR A 457 11.05 15.80 -6.51
N TYR A 458 10.43 16.06 -7.66
CA TYR A 458 9.97 15.00 -8.57
C TYR A 458 11.15 14.25 -9.19
N ILE A 459 11.06 12.93 -9.26
CA ILE A 459 12.03 12.07 -9.93
C ILE A 459 11.45 11.74 -11.30
N SER A 460 12.04 12.30 -12.35
CA SER A 460 11.55 12.11 -13.70
C SER A 460 11.80 10.69 -14.20
N ALA A 461 10.94 10.23 -15.11
CA ALA A 461 11.12 8.99 -15.85
C ALA A 461 12.56 8.84 -16.39
N GLY A 462 13.16 7.67 -16.13
CA GLY A 462 14.54 7.34 -16.45
C GLY A 462 15.54 7.68 -15.34
N SER A 463 15.19 8.53 -14.37
CA SER A 463 16.05 8.84 -13.22
C SER A 463 15.92 7.80 -12.09
N GLU A 464 14.83 7.05 -12.05
CA GLU A 464 14.54 6.06 -10.99
C GLU A 464 15.59 4.96 -10.95
N THR A 465 16.01 4.48 -12.12
CA THR A 465 17.06 3.45 -12.25
C THR A 465 18.43 3.99 -11.88
N VAL A 466 18.72 5.26 -12.23
CA VAL A 466 19.98 5.94 -11.91
C VAL A 466 20.17 6.05 -10.41
N VAL A 467 19.10 6.35 -9.67
CA VAL A 467 19.14 6.58 -8.22
C VAL A 467 18.64 5.37 -7.41
N GLY A 468 18.40 4.22 -8.07
CA GLY A 468 18.13 2.93 -7.42
C GLY A 468 16.76 2.79 -6.75
N ILE A 469 15.72 3.43 -7.29
CA ILE A 469 14.42 3.65 -6.63
C ILE A 469 13.56 2.41 -6.33
N PRO A 470 13.62 1.25 -7.01
CA PRO A 470 12.83 0.13 -6.51
C PRO A 470 13.30 -0.36 -5.12
N GLY A 471 14.61 -0.30 -4.84
CA GLY A 471 15.20 -0.82 -3.59
C GLY A 471 15.42 0.21 -2.49
N ARG A 472 15.16 1.50 -2.75
CA ARG A 472 15.45 2.61 -1.83
C ARG A 472 14.23 3.43 -1.42
N SER A 473 13.06 3.13 -1.98
CA SER A 473 11.81 3.79 -1.56
C SER A 473 11.50 3.46 -0.10
N ALA A 474 11.27 4.49 0.71
CA ALA A 474 10.92 4.35 2.11
C ALA A 474 9.47 3.87 2.31
N GLY A 475 8.60 4.10 1.32
CA GLY A 475 7.19 3.80 1.41
C GLY A 475 6.39 4.55 0.34
N SER A 476 5.08 4.66 0.57
CA SER A 476 4.18 5.41 -0.30
C SER A 476 3.34 6.42 0.48
N LEU A 477 3.11 7.58 -0.11
CA LEU A 477 2.17 8.59 0.39
C LEU A 477 1.02 8.75 -0.60
N SER A 478 -0.16 9.12 -0.12
CA SER A 478 -1.28 9.45 -0.99
C SER A 478 -1.03 10.76 -1.75
N SER A 479 -1.72 10.94 -2.88
CA SER A 479 -1.66 12.18 -3.66
C SER A 479 -2.11 13.40 -2.83
N SER A 480 -3.09 13.24 -1.93
CA SER A 480 -3.55 14.30 -1.03
C SER A 480 -2.52 14.68 0.02
N SER A 481 -1.70 13.74 0.48
CA SER A 481 -0.61 14.04 1.43
C SER A 481 0.57 14.67 0.72
N LEU A 482 0.95 14.16 -0.46
CA LEU A 482 2.01 14.74 -1.28
C LEU A 482 1.69 16.17 -1.70
N SER A 483 0.43 16.53 -1.94
CA SER A 483 0.05 17.91 -2.29
C SER A 483 0.24 18.91 -1.14
N ARG A 484 0.34 18.43 0.11
CA ARG A 484 0.66 19.27 1.28
C ARG A 484 2.16 19.54 1.46
N ILE A 485 3.03 18.88 0.68
CA ILE A 485 4.48 19.11 0.72
C ILE A 485 4.85 20.13 -0.35
N PRO A 486 5.54 21.24 0.00
CA PRO A 486 6.02 22.22 -0.97
C PRO A 486 6.90 21.59 -2.06
N SER A 487 6.65 21.92 -3.32
CA SER A 487 7.48 21.45 -4.44
C SER A 487 8.81 22.22 -4.50
N ALA A 488 9.90 21.55 -4.85
CA ALA A 488 11.17 22.19 -5.22
C ALA A 488 11.13 22.88 -6.60
N GLY A 489 10.09 22.62 -7.40
CA GLY A 489 9.88 23.23 -8.73
C GLY A 489 10.61 22.50 -9.85
N ALA A 490 11.91 22.24 -9.70
CA ALA A 490 12.70 21.46 -10.66
C ALA A 490 12.64 19.95 -10.39
N ALA A 491 12.83 19.14 -11.44
CA ALA A 491 13.04 17.71 -11.31
C ALA A 491 14.42 17.41 -10.69
N PHE A 492 14.53 16.27 -10.02
CA PHE A 492 15.74 15.88 -9.31
C PHE A 492 16.88 15.60 -10.30
N SER A 493 17.93 16.42 -10.27
CA SER A 493 19.12 16.29 -11.12
C SER A 493 20.06 15.17 -10.70
N GLY A 494 19.87 14.56 -9.53
CA GLY A 494 20.85 13.63 -8.96
C GLY A 494 22.09 14.30 -8.37
N VAL A 495 22.22 15.63 -8.46
CA VAL A 495 23.29 16.38 -7.78
C VAL A 495 22.88 16.61 -6.32
N VAL A 496 23.68 16.09 -5.40
CA VAL A 496 23.41 16.13 -3.97
C VAL A 496 24.63 16.62 -3.20
N ARG A 497 24.39 17.13 -1.99
CA ARG A 497 25.44 17.53 -1.06
C ARG A 497 24.93 17.41 0.36
N ALA A 498 25.77 16.90 1.25
CA ALA A 498 25.44 16.90 2.67
C ALA A 498 25.81 18.23 3.35
N PRO A 499 25.04 18.69 4.36
CA PRO A 499 25.41 19.85 5.16
C PRO A 499 26.83 19.75 5.70
N GLY A 500 27.62 20.81 5.56
CA GLY A 500 29.02 20.84 6.02
C GLY A 500 30.05 20.31 5.02
N ASN A 501 29.65 19.52 4.01
CA ASN A 501 30.56 19.13 2.93
C ASN A 501 30.83 20.32 2.00
N THR A 502 32.00 20.35 1.37
CA THR A 502 32.38 21.36 0.35
C THR A 502 32.17 20.87 -1.09
N THR A 503 31.98 19.56 -1.26
CA THR A 503 31.96 18.85 -2.54
C THR A 503 30.55 18.40 -2.88
N ASN A 504 30.10 18.66 -4.11
CA ASN A 504 28.89 18.06 -4.66
C ASN A 504 29.18 16.61 -5.07
N SER A 505 28.18 15.75 -5.00
CA SER A 505 28.23 14.40 -5.59
C SER A 505 27.10 14.23 -6.58
N VAL A 506 27.34 13.49 -7.67
CA VAL A 506 26.32 13.12 -8.64
C VAL A 506 25.95 11.66 -8.43
N LEU A 507 24.67 11.38 -8.22
CA LEU A 507 24.15 10.02 -8.11
C LEU A 507 24.05 9.39 -9.50
N SER A 508 24.52 8.15 -9.60
CA SER A 508 24.59 7.40 -10.84
C SER A 508 24.30 5.91 -10.63
N THR A 509 24.12 5.19 -11.73
CA THR A 509 23.94 3.73 -11.73
C THR A 509 25.07 2.93 -11.05
N ILE A 510 26.28 3.50 -10.93
CA ILE A 510 27.44 2.86 -10.29
C ILE A 510 27.72 3.35 -8.87
N GLY A 511 26.87 4.23 -8.32
CA GLY A 511 27.05 4.85 -7.02
C GLY A 511 27.15 6.38 -7.11
N ARG A 512 27.80 7.00 -6.13
CA ARG A 512 28.02 8.45 -6.10
C ARG A 512 29.37 8.79 -6.73
N LEU A 513 29.36 9.79 -7.60
CA LEU A 513 30.55 10.36 -8.22
C LEU A 513 30.84 11.69 -7.55
N ASP A 514 31.97 11.79 -6.85
CA ASP A 514 32.35 13.05 -6.23
C ASP A 514 32.86 14.02 -7.29
N VAL A 515 32.52 15.29 -7.14
CA VAL A 515 32.79 16.34 -8.13
C VAL A 515 33.94 17.22 -7.63
N PRO A 516 35.14 17.14 -8.24
CA PRO A 516 36.25 17.99 -7.85
C PRO A 516 35.90 19.49 -7.98
N GLY A 517 36.46 20.31 -7.09
CA GLY A 517 36.30 21.76 -7.16
C GLY A 517 36.86 22.32 -8.48
N GLY A 518 36.23 23.38 -8.99
CA GLY A 518 36.65 24.03 -10.24
C GLY A 518 36.17 23.33 -11.51
N THR A 519 35.42 22.24 -11.40
CA THR A 519 34.70 21.63 -12.54
C THR A 519 33.39 22.37 -12.81
N PRO A 520 32.84 22.34 -14.04
CA PRO A 520 31.56 22.99 -14.34
C PRO A 520 30.40 22.37 -13.53
N VAL A 521 30.53 21.09 -13.17
CA VAL A 521 29.56 20.37 -12.34
C VAL A 521 29.55 20.89 -10.89
N SER A 522 30.67 21.38 -10.37
CA SER A 522 30.78 21.86 -8.98
C SER A 522 29.92 23.10 -8.70
N ALA A 523 29.54 23.85 -9.75
CA ALA A 523 28.69 25.03 -9.65
C ALA A 523 27.19 24.74 -9.85
N LEU A 524 26.80 23.49 -10.15
CA LEU A 524 25.40 23.15 -10.40
C LEU A 524 24.55 23.25 -9.12
N PRO A 525 23.26 23.61 -9.25
CA PRO A 525 22.30 23.48 -8.16
C PRO A 525 22.27 22.03 -7.63
N TYR A 526 22.29 21.90 -6.30
CA TYR A 526 22.28 20.62 -5.61
C TYR A 526 21.08 20.51 -4.66
N THR A 527 20.67 19.28 -4.37
CA THR A 527 19.73 19.00 -3.28
C THR A 527 20.52 18.70 -2.01
N SER A 528 20.24 19.43 -0.93
CA SER A 528 20.81 19.12 0.39
C SER A 528 20.23 17.82 0.91
N VAL A 529 21.07 16.86 1.30
CA VAL A 529 20.66 15.55 1.83
C VAL A 529 21.44 15.18 3.10
N THR A 530 21.00 14.22 3.88
CA THR A 530 21.73 13.76 5.08
C THR A 530 23.02 13.04 4.69
N ASP A 531 24.00 13.04 5.61
CA ASP A 531 25.23 12.26 5.43
C ASP A 531 24.95 10.77 5.29
N GLU A 532 23.99 10.25 6.06
CA GLU A 532 23.55 8.85 5.96
C GLU A 532 23.02 8.52 4.57
N PHE A 533 22.19 9.40 3.99
CA PHE A 533 21.69 9.23 2.64
C PHE A 533 22.85 9.18 1.64
N LEU A 534 23.81 10.11 1.75
CA LEU A 534 24.97 10.14 0.85
C LEU A 534 25.84 8.89 1.01
N GLN A 535 26.05 8.43 2.25
CA GLN A 535 26.81 7.21 2.58
C GLN A 535 26.13 5.92 2.12
N SER A 536 24.80 5.93 1.94
CA SER A 536 24.08 4.80 1.37
C SER A 536 24.43 4.53 -0.11
N TYR A 537 25.13 5.45 -0.79
CA TYR A 537 25.66 5.25 -2.13
C TYR A 537 27.16 4.95 -2.07
N PRO A 538 27.62 3.85 -2.69
CA PRO A 538 29.06 3.55 -2.74
C PRO A 538 29.78 4.65 -3.50
N ARG A 539 30.96 5.05 -3.00
CA ARG A 539 31.83 6.00 -3.68
C ARG A 539 32.40 5.34 -4.93
N ALA A 540 32.11 5.90 -6.10
CA ALA A 540 32.64 5.48 -7.38
C ALA A 540 33.80 6.40 -7.81
N VAL A 541 34.06 6.48 -9.11
CA VAL A 541 35.10 7.36 -9.67
C VAL A 541 34.69 8.84 -9.60
N GLU A 542 35.68 9.74 -9.55
CA GLU A 542 35.41 11.18 -9.59
C GLU A 542 34.87 11.61 -10.96
N LEU A 543 33.91 12.53 -10.97
CA LEU A 543 33.40 13.14 -12.19
C LEU A 543 34.26 14.35 -12.57
N LYS A 544 35.29 14.11 -13.37
CA LYS A 544 36.31 15.10 -13.79
C LYS A 544 36.41 15.23 -15.31
N GLN A 545 37.18 16.19 -15.80
CA GLN A 545 37.42 16.37 -17.25
C GLN A 545 37.87 15.05 -17.89
N GLY A 546 37.31 14.70 -19.04
CA GLY A 546 37.52 13.42 -19.71
C GLY A 546 36.58 12.28 -19.28
N SER A 547 35.77 12.47 -18.24
CA SER A 547 34.78 11.44 -17.84
C SER A 547 33.68 11.31 -18.88
N PHE A 548 33.27 10.07 -19.19
CA PHE A 548 32.19 9.79 -20.13
C PHE A 548 30.88 9.44 -19.45
N PHE A 549 29.80 10.03 -19.93
CA PHE A 549 28.46 9.78 -19.40
C PHE A 549 27.38 9.93 -20.46
N LYS A 550 26.20 9.40 -20.17
CA LYS A 550 25.01 9.54 -21.01
C LYS A 550 23.76 9.68 -20.14
N GLY A 551 22.72 10.31 -20.69
CA GLY A 551 21.38 10.26 -20.08
C GLY A 551 20.76 8.88 -20.30
N THR A 552 19.95 8.39 -19.35
CA THR A 552 19.26 7.10 -19.51
C THR A 552 18.25 7.05 -20.66
N ASN A 553 17.75 8.21 -21.08
CA ASN A 553 16.86 8.38 -22.23
C ASN A 553 17.60 8.79 -23.53
N SER A 554 18.93 8.75 -23.53
CA SER A 554 19.76 9.19 -24.67
C SER A 554 20.77 8.11 -25.08
N SER A 555 20.96 7.96 -26.38
CA SER A 555 22.02 7.13 -26.96
C SER A 555 23.35 7.89 -27.10
N SER A 556 23.32 9.22 -27.06
CA SER A 556 24.50 10.06 -27.21
C SER A 556 25.38 10.00 -25.96
N VAL A 557 26.66 9.69 -26.17
CA VAL A 557 27.70 9.73 -25.14
C VAL A 557 28.32 11.12 -25.14
N TYR A 558 28.57 11.65 -23.94
CA TYR A 558 29.20 12.94 -23.73
C TYR A 558 30.48 12.77 -22.92
N MET A 559 31.49 13.58 -23.22
CA MET A 559 32.69 13.76 -22.42
C MET A 559 32.55 15.03 -21.59
N LEU A 560 32.92 14.98 -20.31
CA LEU A 560 33.03 16.19 -19.49
C LEU A 560 34.22 17.03 -19.95
N ASP A 561 33.99 18.28 -20.32
CA ASP A 561 35.04 19.27 -20.56
C ASP A 561 35.15 20.26 -19.38
N ALA A 562 36.09 21.19 -19.44
CA ALA A 562 36.34 22.18 -18.40
C ALA A 562 35.16 23.16 -18.17
N SER A 563 34.27 23.32 -19.14
CA SER A 563 33.16 24.30 -19.07
C SER A 563 31.79 23.77 -19.54
N SER A 564 31.75 22.59 -20.16
CA SER A 564 30.54 22.03 -20.78
C SER A 564 30.64 20.52 -20.91
N MET A 565 29.55 19.88 -21.32
CA MET A 565 29.58 18.51 -21.82
C MET A 565 29.70 18.52 -23.34
N ARG A 566 30.54 17.66 -23.92
CA ARG A 566 30.79 17.62 -25.36
C ARG A 566 30.38 16.28 -25.96
N PRO A 567 29.54 16.24 -27.00
CA PRO A 567 29.07 14.98 -27.57
C PRO A 567 30.22 14.22 -28.27
N VAL A 568 30.22 12.90 -28.13
CA VAL A 568 31.18 12.01 -28.79
C VAL A 568 30.55 11.48 -30.08
N GLY A 569 31.12 11.88 -31.22
CA GLY A 569 30.49 11.69 -32.53
C GLY A 569 30.63 10.28 -33.13
N SER A 570 31.55 9.45 -32.63
CA SER A 570 31.74 8.08 -33.13
C SER A 570 32.36 7.15 -32.07
N TRP A 571 32.25 5.84 -32.31
CA TRP A 571 32.86 4.83 -31.45
C TRP A 571 34.39 4.92 -31.46
N GLU A 572 34.99 5.19 -32.62
CA GLU A 572 36.44 5.36 -32.78
C GLU A 572 36.95 6.57 -31.98
N ALA A 573 36.19 7.67 -31.99
CA ALA A 573 36.50 8.83 -31.16
C ALA A 573 36.45 8.46 -29.67
N LEU A 574 35.40 7.77 -29.23
CA LEU A 574 35.25 7.33 -27.85
C LEU A 574 36.41 6.42 -27.40
N VAL A 575 36.76 5.42 -28.19
CA VAL A 575 37.88 4.50 -27.92
C VAL A 575 39.20 5.27 -27.86
N SER A 576 39.44 6.19 -28.79
CA SER A 576 40.68 6.99 -28.82
C SER A 576 40.83 7.92 -27.61
N LEU A 577 39.72 8.42 -27.07
CA LEU A 577 39.70 9.31 -25.90
C LEU A 577 39.74 8.53 -24.57
N SER A 578 39.71 7.19 -24.62
CA SER A 578 39.69 6.33 -23.44
C SER A 578 41.06 5.72 -23.21
N PRO A 579 41.68 5.92 -22.02
CA PRO A 579 42.95 5.28 -21.70
C PRO A 579 42.90 3.76 -21.91
N GLY A 580 43.84 3.23 -22.68
CA GLY A 580 43.90 1.79 -23.01
C GLY A 580 42.77 1.27 -23.91
N GLY A 581 41.99 2.16 -24.55
CA GLY A 581 40.95 1.79 -25.51
C GLY A 581 39.66 1.21 -24.91
N ASN A 582 39.47 1.29 -23.59
CA ASN A 582 38.32 0.70 -22.89
C ASN A 582 37.43 1.82 -22.27
N PRO A 583 36.41 2.32 -22.98
CA PRO A 583 35.56 3.39 -22.47
C PRO A 583 34.67 2.92 -21.31
N SER A 584 34.69 3.68 -20.21
CA SER A 584 33.73 3.54 -19.11
C SER A 584 32.69 4.66 -19.19
N ILE A 585 31.46 4.33 -19.57
CA ILE A 585 30.35 5.29 -19.73
C ILE A 585 29.39 5.17 -18.56
N THR A 586 29.19 6.25 -17.81
CA THR A 586 28.26 6.27 -16.68
C THR A 586 26.89 6.80 -17.07
N SER A 587 25.82 6.10 -16.69
CA SER A 587 24.45 6.57 -16.89
C SER A 587 24.05 7.58 -15.81
N MET A 588 23.51 8.72 -16.24
CA MET A 588 23.10 9.85 -15.42
C MET A 588 21.60 10.15 -15.58
N ALA A 589 21.03 10.85 -14.60
CA ALA A 589 19.64 11.27 -14.61
C ALA A 589 19.37 12.25 -15.78
N PRO A 590 18.28 12.14 -16.56
CA PRO A 590 17.98 13.09 -17.62
C PRO A 590 17.98 14.57 -17.19
N PRO A 591 17.46 14.94 -15.99
CA PRO A 591 17.55 16.33 -15.53
C PRO A 591 18.99 16.81 -15.29
N PHE A 592 19.93 15.92 -14.93
CA PHE A 592 21.37 16.26 -14.88
C PHE A 592 21.85 16.77 -16.25
N MET A 593 21.54 16.01 -17.31
CA MET A 593 21.94 16.34 -18.67
C MET A 593 21.39 17.71 -19.11
N SER A 594 20.14 18.02 -18.73
CA SER A 594 19.53 19.32 -19.06
C SER A 594 20.12 20.52 -18.31
N THR A 595 20.79 20.30 -17.17
CA THR A 595 21.43 21.38 -16.39
C THR A 595 22.80 21.76 -16.93
N MET A 596 23.39 20.93 -17.78
CA MET A 596 24.72 21.13 -18.34
C MET A 596 24.65 21.85 -19.70
N SER A 597 25.56 22.80 -19.92
CA SER A 597 25.76 23.39 -21.25
C SER A 597 26.38 22.35 -22.19
N THR A 598 25.94 22.33 -23.45
CA THR A 598 26.50 21.44 -24.48
C THR A 598 27.49 22.21 -25.35
N GLY A 599 28.74 21.76 -25.36
CA GLY A 599 29.80 22.27 -26.23
C GLY A 599 29.86 21.55 -27.58
N PRO A 600 30.81 21.93 -28.45
CA PRO A 600 30.99 21.29 -29.75
C PRO A 600 31.47 19.84 -29.59
N ALA A 601 31.15 18.97 -30.56
CA ALA A 601 31.53 17.56 -30.51
C ALA A 601 33.05 17.38 -30.37
N VAL A 602 33.45 16.37 -29.61
CA VAL A 602 34.87 16.01 -29.47
C VAL A 602 35.41 15.46 -30.79
N LEU A 603 36.65 15.80 -31.08
CA LEU A 603 37.42 15.27 -32.20
C LEU A 603 38.24 14.06 -31.72
N ARG A 604 38.46 13.12 -32.63
CA ARG A 604 39.29 11.93 -32.39
C ARG A 604 40.74 12.36 -32.14
N VAL A 605 41.39 11.82 -31.11
CA VAL A 605 42.83 12.09 -30.88
C VAL A 605 43.68 11.43 -31.96
N ALA A 606 44.89 11.96 -32.18
CA ALA A 606 45.79 11.50 -33.24
C ALA A 606 45.13 11.50 -34.65
N SER A 607 44.21 12.44 -34.88
CA SER A 607 43.61 12.70 -36.20
C SER A 607 43.94 14.11 -36.67
N LEU A 608 44.01 14.30 -38.00
CA LEU A 608 44.25 15.62 -38.58
C LEU A 608 42.93 16.32 -38.90
N ALA A 609 42.83 17.58 -38.50
CA ALA A 609 41.64 18.40 -38.71
C ALA A 609 42.00 19.80 -39.22
N ARG A 610 41.10 20.35 -40.03
CA ARG A 610 41.10 21.76 -40.45
C ARG A 610 39.69 22.29 -40.55
N THR A 611 39.55 23.61 -40.67
CA THR A 611 38.26 24.24 -40.92
C THR A 611 38.19 24.76 -42.35
N ALA A 612 37.00 25.19 -42.77
CA ALA A 612 36.82 25.85 -44.06
C ALA A 612 37.42 27.27 -44.06
N SER A 613 37.39 27.95 -42.91
CA SER A 613 37.87 29.33 -42.73
C SER A 613 39.39 29.42 -42.50
N ASN A 614 40.04 28.33 -42.06
CA ASN A 614 41.48 28.27 -41.82
C ASN A 614 42.11 27.03 -42.50
N GLY A 615 43.06 27.26 -43.40
CA GLY A 615 43.78 26.22 -44.13
C GLY A 615 44.84 25.47 -43.33
N THR A 616 45.19 25.94 -42.13
CA THR A 616 46.16 25.28 -41.26
C THR A 616 45.61 23.94 -40.79
N ILE A 617 46.42 22.90 -40.91
CA ILE A 617 46.09 21.54 -40.49
C ILE A 617 46.69 21.31 -39.11
N TYR A 618 45.89 20.74 -38.21
CA TYR A 618 46.31 20.41 -36.86
C TYR A 618 46.12 18.93 -36.59
N ILE A 619 47.05 18.33 -35.85
CA ILE A 619 46.79 17.06 -35.17
C ILE A 619 46.08 17.37 -33.85
N ILE A 620 45.01 16.62 -33.56
CA ILE A 620 44.30 16.70 -32.29
C ILE A 620 45.10 15.98 -31.22
N ASP A 621 45.51 16.73 -30.19
CA ASP A 621 46.40 16.29 -29.13
C ASP A 621 45.67 16.21 -27.77
N GLY A 622 45.33 15.00 -27.35
CA GLY A 622 44.56 14.74 -26.14
C GLY A 622 43.15 15.35 -26.18
N ILE A 623 42.59 15.62 -25.01
CA ILE A 623 41.21 16.12 -24.89
C ILE A 623 41.08 17.64 -25.07
N SER A 624 42.19 18.38 -25.08
CA SER A 624 42.18 19.85 -24.94
C SER A 624 43.20 20.60 -25.78
N LYS A 625 44.12 19.94 -26.50
CA LYS A 625 45.16 20.61 -27.29
C LYS A 625 45.08 20.25 -28.78
N LYS A 626 45.68 21.09 -29.61
CA LYS A 626 45.94 20.82 -31.03
C LYS A 626 47.32 21.33 -31.40
N VAL A 627 48.03 20.62 -32.28
CA VAL A 627 49.38 20.99 -32.72
C VAL A 627 49.37 21.20 -34.23
N ALA A 628 49.84 22.36 -34.69
CA ALA A 628 49.88 22.70 -36.11
C ALA A 628 50.95 21.88 -36.87
N LEU A 629 50.68 21.57 -38.12
CA LEU A 629 51.61 20.91 -39.04
C LEU A 629 52.18 21.93 -40.04
N ASP A 630 53.50 21.94 -40.21
CA ASP A 630 54.14 22.62 -41.35
C ASP A 630 54.13 21.76 -42.62
N SER A 631 54.00 20.44 -42.47
CA SER A 631 53.86 19.48 -43.55
C SER A 631 53.22 18.19 -43.06
N PHE A 632 52.75 17.34 -43.98
CA PHE A 632 52.17 16.04 -43.63
C PHE A 632 53.20 14.97 -43.26
N ASP A 633 54.49 15.20 -43.53
CA ASP A 633 55.52 14.16 -43.41
C ASP A 633 55.68 13.67 -41.96
N PRO A 634 55.80 14.53 -40.92
CA PRO A 634 55.89 14.05 -39.54
C PRO A 634 54.66 13.26 -39.09
N ALA A 635 53.46 13.66 -39.50
CA ALA A 635 52.23 12.94 -39.20
C ALA A 635 52.19 11.58 -39.92
N SER A 636 52.57 11.55 -41.20
CA SER A 636 52.58 10.33 -42.01
C SER A 636 53.61 9.33 -41.50
N GLU A 637 54.80 9.78 -41.11
CA GLU A 637 55.83 8.94 -40.48
C GLU A 637 55.38 8.39 -39.12
N ALA A 638 54.48 9.08 -38.40
CA ALA A 638 53.86 8.61 -37.17
C ALA A 638 52.63 7.71 -37.42
N GLY A 639 52.29 7.42 -38.68
CA GLY A 639 51.16 6.57 -39.06
C GLY A 639 49.82 7.31 -39.16
N VAL A 640 49.81 8.64 -39.09
CA VAL A 640 48.60 9.47 -39.20
C VAL A 640 48.50 10.04 -40.61
N SER A 641 47.43 9.68 -41.32
CA SER A 641 47.20 10.12 -42.70
C SER A 641 45.75 10.60 -42.91
N GLY A 642 45.56 11.42 -43.95
CA GLY A 642 44.28 12.07 -44.25
C GLY A 642 43.91 13.16 -43.24
N PHE A 643 42.93 14.00 -43.59
CA PHE A 643 42.38 15.01 -42.69
C PHE A 643 40.87 15.14 -42.87
N SER A 644 40.19 15.62 -41.82
CA SER A 644 38.75 15.92 -41.86
C SER A 644 38.47 17.42 -41.77
N TYR A 645 37.40 17.86 -42.44
CA TYR A 645 36.83 19.19 -42.21
C TYR A 645 35.96 19.18 -40.97
N VAL A 646 36.24 20.11 -40.05
CA VAL A 646 35.49 20.31 -38.80
C VAL A 646 34.98 21.75 -38.71
N THR A 647 34.05 22.01 -37.82
CA THR A 647 33.57 23.37 -37.59
C THR A 647 34.59 24.21 -36.82
N ASP A 648 34.52 25.54 -36.98
CA ASP A 648 35.38 26.48 -36.24
C ASP A 648 35.23 26.30 -34.72
N ALA A 649 34.01 26.08 -34.24
CA ALA A 649 33.74 25.82 -32.83
C ALA A 649 34.42 24.53 -32.33
N GLN A 650 34.38 23.45 -33.10
CA GLN A 650 35.05 22.19 -32.73
C GLN A 650 36.55 22.36 -32.59
N LEU A 651 37.20 23.04 -33.55
CA LEU A 651 38.65 23.24 -33.51
C LEU A 651 39.08 24.30 -32.48
N ALA A 652 38.24 25.31 -32.22
CA ALA A 652 38.48 26.33 -31.19
C ALA A 652 38.42 25.78 -29.76
N ALA A 653 37.70 24.67 -29.54
CA ALA A 653 37.66 23.99 -28.25
C ALA A 653 38.98 23.28 -27.87
N TYR A 654 39.97 23.27 -28.76
CA TYR A 654 41.31 22.76 -28.52
C TYR A 654 42.32 23.91 -28.54
N ALA A 655 43.09 24.02 -27.46
CA ALA A 655 44.12 25.03 -27.28
C ALA A 655 45.27 24.83 -28.28
N ASP A 656 45.53 25.88 -29.07
CA ASP A 656 46.66 25.93 -29.99
C ASP A 656 47.97 26.02 -29.21
N GLN A 657 48.99 25.25 -29.61
CA GLN A 657 50.32 25.29 -29.01
C GLN A 657 51.23 26.40 -29.60
N GLY A 658 50.64 27.35 -30.35
CA GLY A 658 51.29 28.59 -30.74
C GLY A 658 52.37 28.38 -31.79
N THR A 659 53.64 28.48 -31.41
CA THR A 659 54.79 28.28 -32.31
C THR A 659 55.23 26.82 -32.41
N VAL A 660 54.72 25.94 -31.54
CA VAL A 660 55.04 24.50 -31.60
C VAL A 660 54.45 23.88 -32.86
N ARG A 661 55.24 23.06 -33.53
CA ARG A 661 54.85 22.32 -34.74
C ARG A 661 55.09 20.84 -34.52
N LEU A 662 54.31 20.01 -35.21
CA LEU A 662 54.51 18.56 -35.17
C LEU A 662 55.84 18.21 -35.85
N GLY A 663 56.81 17.74 -35.07
CA GLY A 663 58.10 17.24 -35.51
C GLY A 663 58.14 15.72 -35.62
N TYR A 664 59.30 15.19 -36.02
CA TYR A 664 59.52 13.74 -36.14
C TYR A 664 59.94 13.10 -34.82
N GLU A 665 60.51 13.86 -33.88
CA GLU A 665 60.78 13.38 -32.53
C GLU A 665 59.61 13.75 -31.60
N LEU A 666 58.99 12.74 -30.99
CA LEU A 666 57.78 12.89 -30.19
C LEU A 666 58.04 12.46 -28.75
N VAL A 667 57.71 13.33 -27.79
CA VAL A 667 57.84 13.04 -26.36
C VAL A 667 56.49 12.65 -25.80
N CYS A 668 56.39 11.38 -25.38
CA CYS A 668 55.19 10.73 -24.88
C CYS A 668 55.39 10.35 -23.41
N GLY A 669 55.07 11.26 -22.50
CA GLY A 669 55.38 11.11 -21.08
C GLY A 669 56.90 11.11 -20.86
N ALA A 670 57.44 9.99 -20.36
CA ALA A 670 58.87 9.83 -20.10
C ALA A 670 59.66 9.20 -21.26
N VAL A 671 58.97 8.76 -22.33
CA VAL A 671 59.60 8.08 -23.46
C VAL A 671 59.62 9.01 -24.67
N THR A 672 60.80 9.14 -25.29
CA THR A 672 60.98 9.86 -26.54
C THR A 672 60.97 8.85 -27.69
N TYR A 673 60.28 9.19 -28.76
CA TYR A 673 60.15 8.37 -29.96
C TYR A 673 60.62 9.17 -31.18
N VAL A 674 61.15 8.47 -32.18
CA VAL A 674 61.22 9.01 -33.55
C VAL A 674 60.12 8.36 -34.38
N ALA A 675 59.32 9.18 -35.06
CA ALA A 675 58.32 8.74 -36.03
C ALA A 675 59.02 8.34 -37.33
N GLY A 676 58.83 7.09 -37.75
CA GLY A 676 59.49 6.50 -38.91
C GLY A 676 58.64 5.43 -39.56
N GLY A 677 58.45 5.50 -40.89
CA GLY A 677 57.84 4.40 -41.63
C GLY A 677 56.39 4.04 -41.24
N GLY A 678 55.67 4.97 -40.58
CA GLY A 678 54.30 4.78 -40.13
C GLY A 678 54.16 4.33 -38.67
N GLU A 679 55.26 4.21 -37.93
CA GLU A 679 55.31 3.77 -36.53
C GLU A 679 56.17 4.71 -35.68
N LEU A 680 55.95 4.66 -34.37
CA LEU A 680 56.83 5.29 -33.37
C LEU A 680 57.92 4.31 -32.94
N HIS A 681 59.17 4.75 -32.98
CA HIS A 681 60.33 3.97 -32.59
C HIS A 681 60.98 4.57 -31.34
N ALA A 682 60.97 3.85 -30.22
CA ALA A 682 61.49 4.35 -28.95
C ALA A 682 62.98 4.67 -29.03
N LEU A 683 63.38 5.81 -28.49
CA LEU A 683 64.75 6.28 -28.36
C LEU A 683 65.22 6.10 -26.91
N ASP A 684 66.29 5.36 -26.73
CA ASP A 684 67.05 5.33 -25.47
C ASP A 684 68.10 6.46 -25.42
N ALA A 685 68.82 6.58 -24.31
CA ALA A 685 69.82 7.63 -24.12
C ALA A 685 70.93 7.63 -25.18
N ASN A 686 71.26 6.46 -25.76
CA ASN A 686 72.34 6.32 -26.74
C ASN A 686 71.85 6.66 -28.16
N THR A 687 70.66 6.18 -28.50
CA THR A 687 70.03 6.38 -29.82
C THR A 687 69.49 7.79 -29.96
N ALA A 688 68.98 8.43 -28.90
CA ALA A 688 68.53 9.82 -28.96
C ALA A 688 69.59 10.79 -29.50
N GLN A 689 70.86 10.61 -29.12
CA GLN A 689 71.97 11.45 -29.62
C GLN A 689 72.25 11.27 -31.12
N LEU A 690 71.77 10.19 -31.73
CA LEU A 690 71.94 9.89 -33.15
C LEU A 690 70.90 10.59 -34.03
N TYR A 691 69.78 11.03 -33.44
CA TYR A 691 68.68 11.70 -34.12
C TYR A 691 68.58 13.16 -33.62
N PRO A 692 69.37 14.11 -34.15
CA PRO A 692 69.37 15.51 -33.69
C PRO A 692 68.14 16.27 -34.23
N LEU A 693 66.95 15.91 -33.75
CA LEU A 693 65.67 16.40 -34.22
C LEU A 693 64.99 17.28 -33.14
N PRO A 694 64.20 18.30 -33.54
CA PRO A 694 63.39 19.04 -32.59
C PRO A 694 62.27 18.15 -32.03
N SER A 695 62.11 18.15 -30.71
CA SER A 695 61.11 17.37 -30.00
C SER A 695 59.74 18.07 -29.93
N THR A 696 58.67 17.34 -30.17
CA THR A 696 57.29 17.78 -29.92
C THR A 696 56.68 16.93 -28.80
N SER A 697 56.26 17.55 -27.70
CA SER A 697 55.55 16.83 -26.64
C SER A 697 54.08 16.64 -27.02
N LEU A 698 53.61 15.39 -26.93
CA LEU A 698 52.22 15.02 -27.16
C LEU A 698 51.58 14.50 -25.87
N ASP A 699 50.26 14.64 -25.79
CA ASP A 699 49.45 14.06 -24.74
C ASP A 699 49.51 12.52 -24.78
N SER A 700 49.47 11.91 -23.59
CA SER A 700 49.50 10.45 -23.44
C SER A 700 48.40 9.72 -24.22
N LEU A 701 47.21 10.31 -24.35
CA LEU A 701 46.11 9.74 -25.15
C LEU A 701 46.46 9.72 -26.64
N THR A 702 47.01 10.82 -27.15
CA THR A 702 47.49 10.91 -28.53
C THR A 702 48.55 9.85 -28.79
N CYS A 703 49.55 9.75 -27.91
CA CYS A 703 50.62 8.76 -28.02
C CYS A 703 50.08 7.32 -28.00
N SER A 704 49.12 7.02 -27.12
CA SER A 704 48.51 5.68 -27.05
C SER A 704 47.69 5.30 -28.28
N ALA A 705 47.27 6.28 -29.08
CA ALA A 705 46.54 6.08 -30.33
C ALA A 705 47.48 5.88 -31.54
N LEU A 706 48.78 6.09 -31.39
CA LEU A 706 49.79 5.90 -32.42
C LEU A 706 50.40 4.49 -32.33
N SER A 707 50.77 3.92 -33.48
CA SER A 707 51.35 2.58 -33.53
C SER A 707 52.81 2.63 -33.08
N VAL A 708 53.19 1.79 -32.11
CA VAL A 708 54.57 1.68 -31.61
C VAL A 708 55.22 0.45 -32.23
N GLY A 709 56.31 0.67 -32.95
CA GLY A 709 57.12 -0.36 -33.59
C GLY A 709 58.28 -0.84 -32.73
N LYS A 710 59.28 -1.45 -33.38
CA LYS A 710 60.54 -1.80 -32.72
C LYS A 710 61.31 -0.53 -32.28
N PRO A 711 62.19 -0.58 -31.27
CA PRO A 711 63.04 0.56 -30.91
C PRO A 711 63.84 1.10 -32.09
N ALA A 712 64.16 2.40 -32.05
CA ALA A 712 64.99 3.04 -33.07
C ALA A 712 66.40 2.45 -33.05
N THR A 713 67.04 2.43 -34.22
CA THR A 713 68.36 1.80 -34.38
C THR A 713 69.39 2.81 -34.83
N SER A 714 70.68 2.45 -34.77
CA SER A 714 71.74 3.25 -35.38
C SER A 714 71.75 3.18 -36.91
N PHE A 715 70.77 2.52 -37.55
CA PHE A 715 70.68 2.42 -39.00
C PHE A 715 69.34 2.95 -39.48
N ILE A 716 69.35 3.76 -40.54
CA ILE A 716 68.13 4.21 -41.19
C ILE A 716 68.08 3.74 -42.63
N ARG A 717 66.88 3.47 -43.13
CA ARG A 717 66.64 3.12 -44.54
C ARG A 717 65.60 4.06 -45.14
N THR A 718 65.95 4.67 -46.28
CA THR A 718 65.06 5.55 -47.03
C THR A 718 64.26 4.79 -48.10
N PRO A 719 63.16 5.36 -48.65
CA PRO A 719 62.29 4.64 -49.58
C PRO A 719 62.94 4.23 -50.91
N ASP A 720 64.00 4.93 -51.31
CA ASP A 720 64.85 4.58 -52.46
C ASP A 720 65.74 3.35 -52.23
N GLY A 721 65.72 2.79 -51.02
CA GLY A 721 66.51 1.64 -50.61
C GLY A 721 67.88 1.98 -50.02
N SER A 722 68.27 3.26 -49.99
CA SER A 722 69.56 3.68 -49.41
C SER A 722 69.58 3.42 -47.90
N ILE A 723 70.70 2.88 -47.40
CA ILE A 723 70.92 2.60 -45.98
C ILE A 723 72.04 3.51 -45.45
N TYR A 724 71.83 4.09 -44.28
CA TYR A 724 72.80 4.93 -43.59
C TYR A 724 73.04 4.39 -42.18
N VAL A 725 74.27 4.49 -41.69
CA VAL A 725 74.56 4.39 -40.25
C VAL A 725 74.56 5.79 -39.65
N LEU A 726 73.97 5.92 -38.47
CA LEU A 726 73.96 7.14 -37.69
C LEU A 726 75.12 7.12 -36.70
N GLN A 727 76.00 8.11 -36.77
CA GLN A 727 77.16 8.24 -35.90
C GLN A 727 77.43 9.71 -35.59
N GLY A 728 77.52 10.05 -34.29
CA GLY A 728 77.78 11.43 -33.85
C GLY A 728 76.76 12.46 -34.35
N GLY A 729 75.48 12.06 -34.42
CA GLY A 729 74.40 12.89 -34.95
C GLY A 729 74.46 13.12 -36.47
N LYS A 730 75.25 12.33 -37.21
CA LYS A 730 75.34 12.40 -38.68
C LYS A 730 74.91 11.09 -39.33
N LYS A 731 74.31 11.16 -40.52
CA LYS A 731 74.04 10.00 -41.37
C LYS A 731 75.21 9.76 -42.33
N LEU A 732 75.77 8.56 -42.31
CA LEU A 732 76.87 8.15 -43.18
C LEU A 732 76.36 7.09 -44.16
N PRO A 733 76.43 7.32 -45.49
CA PRO A 733 75.92 6.38 -46.47
C PRO A 733 76.71 5.08 -46.50
N ILE A 734 76.00 3.94 -46.55
CA ILE A 734 76.59 2.60 -46.63
C ILE A 734 76.56 2.12 -48.10
N ALA A 735 77.72 1.80 -48.65
CA ALA A 735 77.87 1.52 -50.08
C ALA A 735 77.49 0.08 -50.50
N SER A 736 77.37 -0.86 -49.57
CA SER A 736 77.04 -2.27 -49.88
C SER A 736 76.38 -3.00 -48.70
N LEU A 737 75.64 -4.07 -48.98
CA LEU A 737 75.03 -4.92 -47.94
C LEU A 737 76.09 -5.65 -47.10
N SER A 738 77.25 -5.97 -47.68
CA SER A 738 78.39 -6.51 -46.92
C SER A 738 78.83 -5.53 -45.84
N ARG A 739 78.98 -4.24 -46.19
CA ARG A 739 79.36 -3.20 -45.24
C ARG A 739 78.30 -2.98 -44.17
N TYR A 740 77.02 -3.04 -44.53
CA TYR A 740 75.92 -3.01 -43.56
C TYR A 740 76.03 -4.15 -42.53
N ASN A 741 76.32 -5.37 -42.98
CA ASN A 741 76.49 -6.52 -42.10
C ASN A 741 77.73 -6.40 -41.20
N GLU A 742 78.86 -5.91 -41.73
CA GLU A 742 80.09 -5.65 -40.98
C GLU A 742 79.87 -4.66 -39.83
N LEU A 743 79.04 -3.64 -40.05
CA LEU A 743 78.71 -2.63 -39.05
C LEU A 743 77.69 -3.11 -38.00
N GLY A 744 77.24 -4.37 -38.08
CA GLY A 744 76.27 -4.97 -37.16
C GLY A 744 74.81 -4.83 -37.59
N GLY A 745 74.56 -4.29 -38.78
CA GLY A 745 73.22 -4.04 -39.31
C GLY A 745 72.33 -5.29 -39.37
N ALA A 746 72.86 -6.44 -39.76
CA ALA A 746 72.10 -7.70 -39.78
C ALA A 746 71.52 -8.11 -38.41
N THR A 747 72.16 -7.68 -37.31
CA THR A 747 71.72 -7.99 -35.93
C THR A 747 70.74 -6.97 -35.41
N VAL A 748 71.03 -5.67 -35.62
CA VAL A 748 70.26 -4.56 -35.04
C VAL A 748 69.05 -4.19 -35.92
N GLY A 749 69.12 -4.44 -37.22
CA GLY A 749 68.13 -4.00 -38.19
C GLY A 749 68.33 -2.55 -38.64
N TYR A 750 67.28 -1.96 -39.19
CA TYR A 750 67.22 -0.53 -39.54
C TYR A 750 65.85 0.03 -39.20
N THR A 751 65.79 1.33 -38.97
CA THR A 751 64.56 2.11 -38.85
C THR A 751 64.19 2.69 -40.23
N SER A 752 63.02 2.36 -40.74
CA SER A 752 62.53 2.94 -42.00
C SER A 752 62.15 4.40 -41.77
N VAL A 753 62.62 5.31 -42.62
CA VAL A 753 62.34 6.75 -42.49
C VAL A 753 62.08 7.39 -43.85
N SER A 754 61.27 8.45 -43.90
CA SER A 754 61.13 9.25 -45.13
C SER A 754 62.46 9.86 -45.58
N ALA A 755 62.54 10.16 -46.88
CA ALA A 755 63.66 10.93 -47.44
C ALA A 755 63.81 12.31 -46.76
N ARG A 756 62.71 12.93 -46.34
CA ARG A 756 62.73 14.22 -45.65
C ARG A 756 63.27 14.12 -44.22
N LEU A 757 62.84 13.12 -43.45
CA LEU A 757 63.40 12.83 -42.14
C LEU A 757 64.91 12.57 -42.24
N ALA A 758 65.32 11.71 -43.18
CA ALA A 758 66.74 11.47 -43.43
C ALA A 758 67.48 12.76 -43.80
N ALA A 759 66.88 13.66 -44.60
CA ALA A 759 67.51 14.94 -44.99
C ALA A 759 67.73 15.91 -43.83
N LEU A 760 66.97 15.80 -42.74
CA LEU A 760 67.18 16.61 -41.53
C LEU A 760 68.39 16.18 -40.71
N ILE A 761 68.85 14.93 -40.86
CA ILE A 761 70.06 14.45 -40.21
C ILE A 761 71.28 14.87 -41.04
N PRO A 762 72.25 15.62 -40.47
CA PRO A 762 73.44 16.08 -41.19
C PRO A 762 74.22 14.93 -41.86
N SER A 763 74.66 15.12 -43.09
CA SER A 763 75.45 14.11 -43.81
C SER A 763 76.90 14.06 -43.31
N GLY A 764 77.43 12.84 -43.15
CA GLY A 764 78.85 12.55 -42.92
C GLY A 764 79.53 11.90 -44.14
N PRO A 765 80.83 11.57 -44.06
CA PRO A 765 81.50 10.76 -45.07
C PRO A 765 80.88 9.35 -45.18
N ARG A 766 81.21 8.58 -46.23
CA ARG A 766 80.80 7.16 -46.33
C ARG A 766 81.34 6.34 -45.15
N ALA A 767 80.53 5.40 -44.67
CA ALA A 767 80.81 4.59 -43.47
C ALA A 767 81.71 3.38 -43.71
#